data_AF-A0A182XY03-F1
#
_entry.id   AF-A0A182XY03-F1
#
_cell.length_a   1.000
_cell.length_b   1.000
_cell.length_c   1.000
_cell.angle_alpha   90.00
_cell.angle_beta   90.00
_cell.angle_gamma   90.00
#
_symmetry.space_group_name_H-M   'P 1'
#
loop_
_entity.id
_entity.type
_entity.pdbx_description
1 polymer ?
#
loop_
_entity_poly.entity_id
_entity_poly.type
_entity_poly.pdbx_seq_one_letter_code
_entity_poly.pdbx_strand_id
1 'polypeptide(L)'
;MVEHPIYPFDRLIKRQRLLLKLIGVDSFDRRYRFNKLTVMVIFLAGFFLVVSLYDLYLFRHDVFNFVYVLITIFFATIGIGRITVFLWYSSTLSGLLSQTYHTYRLVKEDDERKWNILAWYTLMFQRAVNAYTILFIGTSIATGILPLGIYLLSGERVLPYGVVLPFVDPSSQKGYELNYLYQVSCIIWTPPGLVASECMMFALVLNICIQYDILAVQLLDLDQVIRSHDPDREALISQQLRAILHGQQRLISYISSIEYSHTVVAGVEVLSVGLQIVITLFVMQFSLWIPGLVLIPVFSLQLFLFCLVGTIIEQKGEKFSDGVYNLTFNELSREHKQIFRLLLLCSQQPKTLTCARMTRISLNLFVNMSQKFYSIFMMLPVKESPIDKFNRILSWQLHILRMLGLDAFSCRLVLNPLALTIFLMAGLFMVVSFYDVLVLFRGDLFGTSFVLTTIFYGFIGWARILGALAYRSKLPLLMQMTRDTYHRAVRDKRQSAILARYTGIFWRGVMLYSLMFLVGVVIASVGPALLFLYSGKKILPFGVYLPFVDPNSGTGYELNYLYQMSCILWTPPGLTATQNIYFAFILNICIQYDVLQLQLADLNQLIQWSGVENQDNAVRKKLREIIVYQRRLEVFVNTIEQVYKMQALVEVLSLTFQLVLTLYVMRTSMWPPGLILIPLCTVQLFILCVPGTLIEIKASHLTETIYGIDWHDMHQKNKRIFQLLLHRSQHPRFLTCARMAIIDLNLFLSVMKKVYSIFMMLENM
;
A
#
# COMPACT_ATOMS: atom_id res chain seq x y z
N MET A 1 -6.18 33.86 28.04
CA MET A 1 -5.46 34.50 26.91
C MET A 1 -4.97 33.39 26.00
N VAL A 2 -4.99 33.58 24.68
CA VAL A 2 -4.48 32.59 23.72
C VAL A 2 -3.01 32.90 23.42
N GLU A 3 -2.15 31.88 23.40
CA GLU A 3 -0.70 32.06 23.15
C GLU A 3 -0.49 32.56 21.71
N HIS A 4 0.18 33.72 21.52
CA HIS A 4 0.39 34.31 20.19
C HIS A 4 1.09 33.33 19.23
N PRO A 5 0.64 33.15 17.97
CA PRO A 5 1.11 32.09 17.07
C PRO A 5 2.64 32.01 16.85
N ILE A 6 3.36 33.11 17.09
CA ILE A 6 4.84 33.12 17.04
C ILE A 6 5.48 32.15 18.05
N TYR A 7 4.89 31.90 19.22
CA TYR A 7 5.48 31.04 20.25
C TYR A 7 5.41 29.54 19.91
N PRO A 8 4.26 28.95 19.48
CA PRO A 8 4.26 27.57 18.98
C PRO A 8 5.09 27.42 17.70
N PHE A 9 5.13 28.41 16.81
CA PHE A 9 6.03 28.42 15.66
C PHE A 9 7.51 28.36 16.09
N ASP A 10 7.94 29.24 16.99
CA ASP A 10 9.30 29.29 17.53
C ASP A 10 9.69 27.99 18.27
N ARG A 11 8.74 27.38 19.01
CA ARG A 11 8.92 26.09 19.68
C ARG A 11 9.21 24.96 18.67
N LEU A 12 8.53 24.96 17.53
CA LEU A 12 8.77 24.01 16.43
C LEU A 12 10.10 24.27 15.70
N ILE A 13 10.40 25.54 15.38
CA ILE A 13 11.67 25.94 14.75
C ILE A 13 12.85 25.56 15.66
N LYS A 14 12.77 25.80 16.97
CA LYS A 14 13.79 25.38 17.95
C LYS A 14 13.99 23.86 17.98
N ARG A 15 12.91 23.06 17.92
CA ARG A 15 13.01 21.59 17.87
C ARG A 15 13.80 21.12 16.64
N GLN A 16 13.51 21.69 15.47
CA GLN A 16 14.17 21.29 14.22
C GLN A 16 15.61 21.84 14.11
N ARG A 17 15.86 23.08 14.57
CA ARG A 17 17.22 23.62 14.68
C ARG A 17 18.09 22.85 15.68
N LEU A 18 17.53 22.28 16.74
CA LEU A 18 18.25 21.37 17.65
C LEU A 18 18.76 20.12 16.92
N LEU A 19 17.94 19.51 16.05
CA LEU A 19 18.37 18.36 15.22
C LEU A 19 19.47 18.75 14.24
N LEU A 20 19.32 19.88 13.52
CA LEU A 20 20.38 20.40 12.65
C LEU A 20 21.66 20.72 13.41
N LYS A 21 21.56 21.20 14.66
CA LYS A 21 22.71 21.53 15.52
C LYS A 21 23.43 20.28 16.04
N LEU A 22 22.71 19.20 16.36
CA LEU A 22 23.29 17.90 16.71
C LEU A 22 24.10 17.31 15.55
N ILE A 23 23.65 17.54 14.31
CA ILE A 23 24.34 17.13 13.07
C ILE A 23 25.42 18.15 12.65
N GLY A 24 25.48 19.34 13.29
CA GLY A 24 26.49 20.36 13.01
C GLY A 24 26.21 21.25 11.78
N VAL A 25 24.96 21.28 11.31
CA VAL A 25 24.51 21.93 10.06
C VAL A 25 23.33 22.91 10.31
N ASP A 26 23.31 23.56 11.48
CA ASP A 26 22.33 24.63 11.82
C ASP A 26 22.67 25.97 11.13
N SER A 27 22.65 25.95 9.80
CA SER A 27 22.96 27.10 8.93
C SER A 27 21.85 28.17 8.91
N PHE A 28 20.81 28.01 9.72
CA PHE A 28 19.81 29.03 9.99
C PHE A 28 20.24 30.01 11.10
N ASP A 29 21.29 29.70 11.87
CA ASP A 29 21.86 30.67 12.80
C ASP A 29 22.70 31.72 12.06
N ARG A 30 22.46 33.02 12.34
CA ARG A 30 23.30 34.12 11.83
C ARG A 30 24.74 34.06 12.34
N ARG A 31 25.03 33.27 13.38
CA ARG A 31 26.37 33.00 13.93
C ARG A 31 26.96 31.66 13.45
N TYR A 32 26.34 30.99 12.48
CA TYR A 32 26.84 29.71 11.95
C TYR A 32 28.27 29.85 11.42
N ARG A 33 29.10 28.85 11.73
CA ARG A 33 30.48 28.69 11.25
C ARG A 33 30.73 27.20 11.02
N PHE A 34 31.65 26.87 10.11
CA PHE A 34 32.09 25.49 9.89
C PHE A 34 32.68 24.92 11.19
N ASN A 35 32.02 23.89 11.73
CA ASN A 35 32.42 23.22 12.96
C ASN A 35 33.06 21.86 12.66
N LYS A 36 33.79 21.29 13.63
CA LYS A 36 34.36 19.94 13.51
C LYS A 36 33.28 18.87 13.20
N LEU A 37 32.08 19.03 13.77
CA LEU A 37 30.90 18.19 13.47
C LEU A 37 30.46 18.31 12.00
N THR A 38 30.46 19.52 11.44
CA THR A 38 30.15 19.76 10.02
C THR A 38 31.10 18.99 9.12
N VAL A 39 32.40 19.07 9.39
CA VAL A 39 33.45 18.35 8.64
C VAL A 39 33.29 16.83 8.79
N MET A 40 32.98 16.35 10.00
CA MET A 40 32.71 14.92 10.25
C MET A 40 31.53 14.41 9.43
N VAL A 41 30.42 15.15 9.35
CA VAL A 41 29.23 14.74 8.56
C VAL A 41 29.48 14.79 7.06
N ILE A 42 30.24 15.77 6.56
CA ILE A 42 30.67 15.82 5.15
C ILE A 42 31.54 14.59 4.82
N PHE A 43 32.52 14.29 5.68
CA PHE A 43 33.38 13.11 5.52
C PHE A 43 32.57 11.81 5.56
N LEU A 44 31.62 11.68 6.48
CA LEU A 44 30.82 10.47 6.67
C LEU A 44 29.82 10.24 5.50
N ALA A 45 29.23 11.30 4.96
CA ALA A 45 28.42 11.24 3.75
C ALA A 45 29.26 10.90 2.49
N GLY A 46 30.46 11.46 2.37
CA GLY A 46 31.42 11.13 1.31
C GLY A 46 31.88 9.67 1.38
N PHE A 47 32.21 9.18 2.59
CA PHE A 47 32.58 7.79 2.84
C PHE A 47 31.43 6.83 2.48
N PHE A 48 30.20 7.12 2.91
CA PHE A 48 29.02 6.32 2.55
C PHE A 48 28.82 6.23 1.02
N LEU A 49 29.02 7.34 0.29
CA LEU A 49 28.94 7.34 -1.17
C LEU A 49 30.05 6.49 -1.81
N VAL A 50 31.29 6.59 -1.33
CA VAL A 50 32.43 5.79 -1.83
C VAL A 50 32.21 4.30 -1.57
N VAL A 51 31.71 3.91 -0.39
CA VAL A 51 31.36 2.52 -0.08
C VAL A 51 30.25 2.02 -1.02
N SER A 52 29.18 2.80 -1.18
CA SER A 52 28.06 2.42 -2.07
C SER A 52 28.50 2.27 -3.54
N LEU A 53 29.46 3.06 -4.00
CA LEU A 53 30.05 2.92 -5.35
C LEU A 53 30.95 1.67 -5.48
N TYR A 54 31.65 1.29 -4.41
CA TYR A 54 32.39 0.02 -4.34
C TYR A 54 31.42 -1.19 -4.35
N ASP A 55 30.33 -1.13 -3.60
CA ASP A 55 29.29 -2.17 -3.58
C ASP A 55 28.66 -2.37 -4.96
N LEU A 56 28.42 -1.30 -5.71
CA LEU A 56 27.88 -1.38 -7.07
C LEU A 56 28.82 -2.11 -8.04
N TYR A 57 30.14 -2.05 -7.81
CA TYR A 57 31.13 -2.86 -8.54
C TYR A 57 31.22 -4.31 -8.04
N LEU A 58 31.06 -4.54 -6.74
CA LEU A 58 31.06 -5.86 -6.09
C LEU A 58 29.85 -6.71 -6.55
N PHE A 59 28.65 -6.14 -6.45
CA PHE A 59 27.39 -6.81 -6.76
C PHE A 59 27.02 -6.78 -8.25
N ARG A 60 27.90 -6.34 -9.16
CA ARG A 60 27.64 -6.25 -10.62
C ARG A 60 27.09 -7.51 -11.32
N HIS A 61 27.25 -8.69 -10.71
CA HIS A 61 26.75 -9.97 -11.20
C HIS A 61 25.46 -10.45 -10.51
N ASP A 62 25.03 -9.78 -9.43
CA ASP A 62 23.79 -10.02 -8.70
C ASP A 62 22.86 -8.81 -8.88
N VAL A 63 21.88 -8.98 -9.78
CA VAL A 63 20.91 -7.93 -10.13
C VAL A 63 20.10 -7.46 -8.92
N PHE A 64 19.84 -8.31 -7.92
CA PHE A 64 19.05 -7.91 -6.75
C PHE A 64 19.85 -6.96 -5.86
N ASN A 65 21.06 -7.37 -5.46
CA ASN A 65 21.90 -6.55 -4.59
C ASN A 65 22.43 -5.29 -5.32
N PHE A 66 22.82 -5.39 -6.60
CA PHE A 66 23.20 -4.24 -7.41
C PHE A 66 22.11 -3.15 -7.43
N VAL A 67 20.85 -3.56 -7.60
CA VAL A 67 19.74 -2.62 -7.66
C VAL A 67 19.39 -2.06 -6.27
N TYR A 68 19.55 -2.84 -5.20
CA TYR A 68 19.37 -2.35 -3.83
C TYR A 68 20.40 -1.28 -3.46
N VAL A 69 21.67 -1.47 -3.84
CA VAL A 69 22.74 -0.45 -3.73
C VAL A 69 22.39 0.81 -4.51
N LEU A 70 21.85 0.67 -5.72
CA LEU A 70 21.48 1.83 -6.54
C LEU A 70 20.40 2.71 -5.86
N ILE A 71 19.48 2.11 -5.10
CA ILE A 71 18.47 2.84 -4.31
C ILE A 71 19.12 3.61 -3.15
N THR A 72 20.14 3.06 -2.47
CA THR A 72 20.84 3.73 -1.37
C THR A 72 21.73 4.88 -1.87
N ILE A 73 22.34 4.74 -3.05
CA ILE A 73 23.05 5.84 -3.73
C ILE A 73 22.11 7.03 -3.97
N PHE A 74 20.88 6.82 -4.45
CA PHE A 74 19.91 7.91 -4.65
C PHE A 74 19.41 8.56 -3.34
N PHE A 75 19.48 7.88 -2.19
CA PHE A 75 19.31 8.55 -0.89
C PHE A 75 20.52 9.42 -0.53
N ALA A 76 21.74 8.94 -0.81
CA ALA A 76 22.96 9.69 -0.57
C ALA A 76 23.03 10.98 -1.42
N THR A 77 22.60 10.95 -2.69
CA THR A 77 22.56 12.16 -3.53
C THR A 77 21.60 13.23 -2.99
N ILE A 78 20.43 12.84 -2.47
CA ILE A 78 19.48 13.78 -1.82
C ILE A 78 20.11 14.37 -0.54
N GLY A 79 20.72 13.52 0.30
CA GLY A 79 21.39 13.97 1.52
C GLY A 79 22.54 14.95 1.26
N ILE A 80 23.42 14.61 0.32
CA ILE A 80 24.54 15.47 -0.11
C ILE A 80 24.01 16.78 -0.71
N GLY A 81 22.98 16.75 -1.55
CA GLY A 81 22.37 17.95 -2.12
C GLY A 81 21.81 18.91 -1.06
N ARG A 82 21.12 18.39 -0.04
CA ARG A 82 20.63 19.22 1.07
C ARG A 82 21.78 19.78 1.91
N ILE A 83 22.84 18.99 2.16
CA ILE A 83 24.06 19.48 2.83
C ILE A 83 24.72 20.63 2.04
N THR A 84 24.87 20.54 0.72
CA THR A 84 25.49 21.63 -0.07
C THR A 84 24.66 22.91 -0.01
N VAL A 85 23.33 22.84 0.02
CA VAL A 85 22.46 24.02 0.20
C VAL A 85 22.68 24.68 1.56
N PHE A 86 22.76 23.92 2.65
CA PHE A 86 23.03 24.48 3.97
C PHE A 86 24.38 25.20 4.04
N LEU A 87 25.43 24.61 3.50
CA LEU A 87 26.77 25.18 3.52
C LEU A 87 26.87 26.43 2.63
N TRP A 88 26.42 26.33 1.38
CA TRP A 88 26.61 27.35 0.34
C TRP A 88 25.64 28.54 0.49
N TYR A 89 24.41 28.31 0.94
CA TYR A 89 23.38 29.36 1.08
C TYR A 89 23.07 29.72 2.54
N SER A 90 23.93 29.36 3.49
CA SER A 90 23.79 29.68 4.93
C SER A 90 23.38 31.14 5.22
N SER A 91 24.01 32.11 4.56
CA SER A 91 23.64 33.54 4.69
C SER A 91 22.20 33.79 4.24
N THR A 92 21.80 33.31 3.06
CA THR A 92 20.44 33.40 2.52
C THR A 92 19.41 32.70 3.40
N LEU A 93 19.72 31.51 3.92
CA LEU A 93 18.82 30.72 4.79
C LEU A 93 18.54 31.43 6.12
N SER A 94 19.57 31.97 6.78
CA SER A 94 19.40 32.78 8.00
C SER A 94 18.64 34.09 7.73
N GLY A 95 18.80 34.67 6.53
CA GLY A 95 18.03 35.80 6.03
C GLY A 95 16.55 35.47 5.89
N LEU A 96 16.22 34.43 5.12
CA LEU A 96 14.87 33.92 4.88
C LEU A 96 14.13 33.61 6.19
N LEU A 97 14.73 32.85 7.10
CA LEU A 97 14.09 32.55 8.39
C LEU A 97 13.85 33.83 9.21
N SER A 98 14.77 34.80 9.19
CA SER A 98 14.57 36.08 9.88
C SER A 98 13.46 36.94 9.25
N GLN A 99 13.21 36.81 7.93
CA GLN A 99 12.06 37.42 7.27
C GLN A 99 10.75 36.71 7.64
N THR A 100 10.75 35.39 7.85
CA THR A 100 9.61 34.66 8.42
C THR A 100 9.25 35.17 9.82
N TYR A 101 10.22 35.26 10.74
CA TYR A 101 9.99 35.85 12.06
C TYR A 101 9.54 37.32 11.99
N HIS A 102 9.93 38.07 10.95
CA HIS A 102 9.44 39.43 10.72
C HIS A 102 7.96 39.45 10.30
N THR A 103 7.52 38.57 9.41
CA THR A 103 6.08 38.41 9.08
C THR A 103 5.26 38.13 10.34
N TYR A 104 5.72 37.22 11.20
CA TYR A 104 5.06 36.88 12.47
C TYR A 104 5.06 38.00 13.53
N ARG A 105 5.85 39.07 13.35
CA ARG A 105 5.91 40.24 14.26
C ARG A 105 5.20 41.48 13.71
N LEU A 106 4.84 41.49 12.42
CA LEU A 106 4.11 42.60 11.80
C LEU A 106 2.61 42.57 12.10
N VAL A 107 2.06 41.39 12.40
CA VAL A 107 0.66 41.24 12.82
C VAL A 107 0.55 41.59 14.30
N LYS A 108 -0.29 42.58 14.61
CA LYS A 108 -0.66 42.93 15.99
C LYS A 108 -1.74 41.97 16.50
N GLU A 109 -1.85 41.86 17.82
CA GLU A 109 -2.89 41.06 18.47
C GLU A 109 -4.30 41.62 18.23
N ASP A 110 -4.42 42.93 17.94
CA ASP A 110 -5.69 43.61 17.64
C ASP A 110 -6.33 43.24 16.28
N ASP A 111 -5.58 42.62 15.36
CA ASP A 111 -6.02 42.35 13.98
C ASP A 111 -6.49 40.89 13.83
N GLU A 112 -7.70 40.60 14.31
CA GLU A 112 -8.26 39.24 14.36
C GLU A 112 -8.19 38.49 13.01
N ARG A 113 -8.42 39.19 11.88
CA ARG A 113 -8.37 38.59 10.54
C ARG A 113 -6.97 38.01 10.27
N LYS A 114 -5.93 38.82 10.49
CA LYS A 114 -4.54 38.45 10.24
C LYS A 114 -4.03 37.47 11.31
N TRP A 115 -4.44 37.63 12.56
CA TRP A 115 -4.12 36.70 13.66
C TRP A 115 -4.62 35.28 13.38
N ASN A 116 -5.88 35.13 12.94
CA ASN A 116 -6.47 33.83 12.62
C ASN A 116 -5.75 33.12 11.46
N ILE A 117 -5.28 33.86 10.45
CA ILE A 117 -4.45 33.32 9.36
C ILE A 117 -3.15 32.73 9.90
N LEU A 118 -2.43 33.47 10.77
CA LEU A 118 -1.19 32.97 11.40
C LEU A 118 -1.45 31.73 12.26
N ALA A 119 -2.51 31.73 13.06
CA ALA A 119 -2.88 30.60 13.91
C ALA A 119 -3.16 29.34 13.08
N TRP A 120 -3.93 29.46 12.00
CA TRP A 120 -4.28 28.35 11.10
C TRP A 120 -3.05 27.76 10.39
N TYR A 121 -2.18 28.60 9.82
CA TYR A 121 -0.95 28.12 9.19
C TYR A 121 0.06 27.54 10.19
N THR A 122 0.13 28.07 11.41
CA THR A 122 0.99 27.49 12.47
C THR A 122 0.48 26.12 12.90
N LEU A 123 -0.83 25.94 13.02
CA LEU A 123 -1.45 24.64 13.31
C LEU A 123 -1.27 23.64 12.15
N MET A 124 -1.37 24.09 10.90
CA MET A 124 -1.04 23.27 9.72
C MET A 124 0.43 22.83 9.77
N PHE A 125 1.35 23.76 10.02
CA PHE A 125 2.78 23.49 10.14
C PHE A 125 3.07 22.46 11.24
N GLN A 126 2.48 22.63 12.43
CA GLN A 126 2.60 21.68 13.54
C GLN A 126 2.14 20.27 13.15
N ARG A 127 0.98 20.16 12.47
CA ARG A 127 0.42 18.87 12.01
C ARG A 127 1.31 18.23 10.94
N ALA A 128 1.70 18.97 9.91
CA ALA A 128 2.54 18.50 8.81
C ALA A 128 3.91 18.03 9.32
N VAL A 129 4.57 18.84 10.16
CA VAL A 129 5.86 18.52 10.76
C VAL A 129 5.78 17.26 11.62
N ASN A 130 4.77 17.12 12.49
CA ASN A 130 4.63 15.93 13.32
C ASN A 130 4.31 14.68 12.48
N ALA A 131 3.42 14.76 11.50
CA ALA A 131 3.09 13.64 10.62
C ALA A 131 4.31 13.18 9.80
N TYR A 132 5.06 14.11 9.20
CA TYR A 132 6.27 13.79 8.43
C TYR A 132 7.38 13.21 9.33
N THR A 133 7.58 13.78 10.53
CA THR A 133 8.54 13.26 11.52
C THR A 133 8.21 11.82 11.93
N ILE A 134 6.94 11.55 12.28
CA ILE A 134 6.49 10.21 12.70
C ILE A 134 6.64 9.20 11.55
N LEU A 135 6.22 9.57 10.33
CA LEU A 135 6.30 8.67 9.18
C LEU A 135 7.77 8.32 8.85
N PHE A 136 8.63 9.32 8.69
CA PHE A 136 9.99 9.12 8.18
C PHE A 136 10.95 8.51 9.21
N ILE A 137 10.84 8.90 10.49
CA ILE A 137 11.63 8.28 11.56
C ILE A 137 11.06 6.88 11.88
N GLY A 138 9.73 6.71 11.85
CA GLY A 138 9.08 5.42 12.05
C GLY A 138 9.48 4.38 11.00
N THR A 139 9.48 4.72 9.71
CA THR A 139 9.96 3.82 8.66
C THR A 139 11.45 3.52 8.80
N SER A 140 12.28 4.52 9.15
CA SER A 140 13.73 4.32 9.36
C SER A 140 14.01 3.34 10.51
N ILE A 141 13.32 3.48 11.65
CA ILE A 141 13.44 2.55 12.79
C ILE A 141 12.91 1.16 12.42
N ALA A 142 11.77 1.08 11.72
CA ALA A 142 11.21 -0.19 11.28
C ALA A 142 12.15 -0.94 10.32
N THR A 143 12.81 -0.24 9.38
CA THR A 143 13.83 -0.82 8.48
C THR A 143 15.04 -1.35 9.25
N GLY A 144 15.45 -0.70 10.34
CA GLY A 144 16.49 -1.22 11.23
C GLY A 144 16.09 -2.48 11.98
N ILE A 145 14.87 -2.53 12.54
CA ILE A 145 14.42 -3.64 13.41
C ILE A 145 13.95 -4.87 12.62
N LEU A 146 13.34 -4.68 11.44
CA LEU A 146 12.72 -5.78 10.67
C LEU A 146 13.70 -6.92 10.31
N PRO A 147 14.96 -6.67 9.89
CA PRO A 147 15.93 -7.74 9.63
C PRO A 147 16.36 -8.50 10.88
N LEU A 148 16.40 -7.85 12.05
CA LEU A 148 16.63 -8.53 13.33
C LEU A 148 15.47 -9.48 13.66
N GLY A 149 14.23 -9.06 13.39
CA GLY A 149 13.04 -9.90 13.50
C GLY A 149 13.08 -11.11 12.56
N ILE A 150 13.50 -10.92 11.29
CA ILE A 150 13.70 -12.00 10.33
C ILE A 150 14.75 -12.99 10.83
N TYR A 151 15.91 -12.50 11.29
CA TYR A 151 16.99 -13.34 11.83
C TYR A 151 16.52 -14.19 13.02
N LEU A 152 15.77 -13.60 13.95
CA LEU A 152 15.21 -14.32 15.11
C LEU A 152 14.12 -15.34 14.76
N LEU A 153 13.36 -15.13 13.67
CA LEU A 153 12.27 -16.02 13.25
C LEU A 153 12.70 -17.14 12.29
N SER A 154 13.74 -16.90 11.48
CA SER A 154 14.13 -17.78 10.37
C SER A 154 15.58 -18.28 10.42
N GLY A 155 16.46 -17.59 11.16
CA GLY A 155 17.91 -17.77 11.09
C GLY A 155 18.58 -17.15 9.86
N GLU A 156 17.82 -16.59 8.90
CA GLU A 156 18.38 -15.94 7.72
C GLU A 156 19.01 -14.58 8.08
N ARG A 157 20.24 -14.34 7.62
CA ARG A 157 20.98 -13.09 7.84
C ARG A 157 20.62 -12.08 6.75
N VAL A 158 19.92 -11.00 7.12
CA VAL A 158 19.46 -9.95 6.20
C VAL A 158 19.93 -8.59 6.71
N LEU A 159 20.42 -7.72 5.83
CA LEU A 159 20.90 -6.38 6.19
C LEU A 159 19.82 -5.30 5.96
N PRO A 160 19.65 -4.30 6.87
CA PRO A 160 18.74 -3.16 6.70
C PRO A 160 18.87 -2.37 5.39
N TYR A 161 20.06 -2.31 4.80
CA TYR A 161 20.36 -1.61 3.55
C TYR A 161 21.32 -2.41 2.66
N GLY A 162 21.26 -2.17 1.34
CA GLY A 162 22.25 -2.65 0.38
C GLY A 162 23.52 -1.81 0.40
N VAL A 163 24.29 -1.89 1.49
CA VAL A 163 25.62 -1.25 1.63
C VAL A 163 26.51 -2.15 2.51
N VAL A 164 27.67 -2.56 2.02
CA VAL A 164 28.58 -3.49 2.72
C VAL A 164 29.95 -2.84 2.90
N LEU A 165 30.51 -2.92 4.10
CA LEU A 165 31.82 -2.39 4.42
C LEU A 165 32.89 -3.08 3.54
N PRO A 166 33.78 -2.32 2.86
CA PRO A 166 34.81 -2.91 2.03
C PRO A 166 35.70 -3.87 2.84
N PHE A 167 36.08 -4.99 2.22
CA PHE A 167 36.88 -6.07 2.82
C PHE A 167 36.20 -6.82 3.99
N VAL A 168 34.91 -6.59 4.27
CA VAL A 168 34.14 -7.31 5.31
C VAL A 168 33.12 -8.25 4.67
N ASP A 169 33.39 -9.57 4.71
CA ASP A 169 32.48 -10.60 4.20
C ASP A 169 31.14 -10.64 4.97
N PRO A 170 29.99 -10.33 4.33
CA PRO A 170 28.69 -10.28 4.99
C PRO A 170 28.12 -11.68 5.30
N SER A 171 28.67 -12.76 4.73
CA SER A 171 28.25 -14.13 5.05
C SER A 171 28.83 -14.61 6.39
N SER A 172 30.03 -14.14 6.74
CA SER A 172 30.69 -14.38 8.03
C SER A 172 29.93 -13.71 9.17
N GLN A 173 29.81 -14.39 10.32
CA GLN A 173 29.05 -13.86 11.46
C GLN A 173 29.58 -12.50 11.95
N LYS A 174 30.89 -12.39 12.15
CA LYS A 174 31.53 -11.12 12.58
C LYS A 174 31.35 -10.02 11.52
N GLY A 175 31.32 -10.39 10.25
CA GLY A 175 31.11 -9.43 9.16
C GLY A 175 29.67 -8.95 9.07
N TYR A 176 28.69 -9.83 9.28
CA TYR A 176 27.29 -9.47 9.44
C TYR A 176 27.07 -8.52 10.63
N GLU A 177 27.63 -8.84 11.80
CA GLU A 177 27.54 -8.02 13.02
C GLU A 177 28.12 -6.61 12.81
N LEU A 178 29.29 -6.49 12.17
CA LEU A 178 29.91 -5.21 11.84
C LEU A 178 29.11 -4.39 10.83
N ASN A 179 28.62 -5.03 9.76
CA ASN A 179 27.78 -4.37 8.75
C ASN A 179 26.46 -3.87 9.33
N TYR A 180 25.79 -4.71 10.14
CA TYR A 180 24.56 -4.33 10.82
C TYR A 180 24.78 -3.16 11.79
N LEU A 181 25.86 -3.16 12.58
CA LEU A 181 26.21 -2.05 13.48
C LEU A 181 26.48 -0.74 12.69
N TYR A 182 27.19 -0.81 11.58
CA TYR A 182 27.43 0.35 10.70
C TYR A 182 26.13 0.90 10.11
N GLN A 183 25.24 0.04 9.60
CA GLN A 183 23.95 0.45 9.04
C GLN A 183 23.01 1.04 10.10
N VAL A 184 22.95 0.45 11.31
CA VAL A 184 22.22 1.04 12.45
C VAL A 184 22.82 2.39 12.86
N SER A 185 24.14 2.57 12.79
CA SER A 185 24.75 3.89 13.03
C SER A 185 24.23 4.93 12.04
N CYS A 186 24.06 4.58 10.76
CA CYS A 186 23.52 5.48 9.73
C CYS A 186 22.11 5.99 10.09
N ILE A 187 21.23 5.09 10.54
CA ILE A 187 19.84 5.41 10.97
C ILE A 187 19.80 6.48 12.08
N ILE A 188 20.86 6.60 12.89
CA ILE A 188 20.93 7.58 13.98
C ILE A 188 21.24 9.01 13.47
N TRP A 189 21.97 9.19 12.37
CA TRP A 189 22.42 10.52 11.91
C TRP A 189 21.86 11.00 10.57
N THR A 190 21.52 10.16 9.59
CA THR A 190 20.92 10.64 8.32
C THR A 190 19.44 11.04 8.45
N PRO A 191 18.52 10.16 8.92
CA PRO A 191 17.08 10.47 8.94
C PRO A 191 16.70 11.74 9.70
N PRO A 192 17.23 12.04 10.91
CA PRO A 192 16.86 13.26 11.63
C PRO A 192 17.25 14.55 10.90
N GLY A 193 18.35 14.53 10.14
CA GLY A 193 18.81 15.66 9.33
C GLY A 193 17.95 15.88 8.09
N LEU A 194 17.59 14.80 7.40
CA LEU A 194 16.67 14.84 6.26
C LEU A 194 15.29 15.37 6.70
N VAL A 195 14.77 14.91 7.85
CA VAL A 195 13.50 15.38 8.42
C VAL A 195 13.57 16.85 8.83
N ALA A 196 14.63 17.28 9.52
CA ALA A 196 14.77 18.67 9.94
C ALA A 196 14.91 19.63 8.74
N SER A 197 15.56 19.18 7.66
CA SER A 197 15.62 19.91 6.38
C SER A 197 14.25 20.17 5.77
N GLU A 198 13.41 19.14 5.62
CA GLU A 198 12.05 19.32 5.06
C GLU A 198 11.17 20.17 5.97
N CYS A 199 11.26 19.97 7.28
CA CYS A 199 10.51 20.77 8.23
C CYS A 199 10.90 22.26 8.18
N MET A 200 12.16 22.57 7.83
CA MET A 200 12.59 23.96 7.57
C MET A 200 12.08 24.48 6.23
N MET A 201 12.15 23.70 5.15
CA MET A 201 11.62 24.10 3.85
C MET A 201 10.10 24.35 3.92
N PHE A 202 9.33 23.48 4.59
CA PHE A 202 7.90 23.71 4.83
C PHE A 202 7.64 24.99 5.63
N ALA A 203 8.45 25.33 6.62
CA ALA A 203 8.32 26.59 7.35
C ALA A 203 8.53 27.82 6.45
N LEU A 204 9.55 27.78 5.59
CA LEU A 204 9.85 28.85 4.65
C LEU A 204 8.74 28.99 3.59
N VAL A 205 8.21 27.88 3.09
CA VAL A 205 7.19 27.87 2.03
C VAL A 205 5.80 28.23 2.56
N LEU A 206 5.39 27.77 3.75
CA LEU A 206 4.12 28.22 4.35
C LEU A 206 4.12 29.73 4.64
N ASN A 207 5.29 30.34 4.89
CA ASN A 207 5.43 31.80 4.98
C ASN A 207 5.28 32.54 3.62
N ILE A 208 5.30 31.84 2.47
CA ILE A 208 4.83 32.40 1.19
C ILE A 208 3.31 32.54 1.24
N CYS A 209 2.61 31.47 1.64
CA CYS A 209 1.15 31.44 1.72
C CYS A 209 0.58 32.42 2.75
N ILE A 210 1.20 32.52 3.95
CA ILE A 210 0.87 33.53 4.97
C ILE A 210 0.98 34.95 4.38
N GLN A 211 2.05 35.25 3.64
CA GLN A 211 2.23 36.58 3.06
C GLN A 211 1.22 36.89 1.95
N TYR A 212 0.87 35.92 1.09
CA TYR A 212 -0.22 36.11 0.13
C TYR A 212 -1.57 36.38 0.81
N ASP A 213 -1.91 35.67 1.88
CA ASP A 213 -3.20 35.86 2.57
C ASP A 213 -3.24 37.16 3.38
N ILE A 214 -2.13 37.58 3.99
CA ILE A 214 -2.03 38.92 4.61
C ILE A 214 -2.23 40.02 3.57
N LEU A 215 -1.61 39.89 2.39
CA LEU A 215 -1.80 40.84 1.28
C LEU A 215 -3.25 40.82 0.76
N ALA A 216 -3.90 39.65 0.71
CA ALA A 216 -5.31 39.53 0.33
C ALA A 216 -6.24 40.22 1.35
N VAL A 217 -5.98 40.11 2.66
CA VAL A 217 -6.71 40.89 3.67
C VAL A 217 -6.46 42.39 3.47
N GLN A 218 -5.23 42.82 3.19
CA GLN A 218 -4.94 44.23 2.93
C GLN A 218 -5.63 44.77 1.65
N LEU A 219 -5.84 43.94 0.63
CA LEU A 219 -6.66 44.31 -0.54
C LEU A 219 -8.13 44.50 -0.18
N LEU A 220 -8.71 43.65 0.69
CA LEU A 220 -10.07 43.81 1.19
C LEU A 220 -10.21 45.05 2.08
N ASP A 221 -9.23 45.29 2.95
CA ASP A 221 -9.15 46.50 3.79
C ASP A 221 -9.07 47.77 2.89
N LEU A 222 -8.35 47.70 1.75
CA LEU A 222 -8.26 48.78 0.76
C LEU A 222 -9.56 48.98 -0.05
N ASP A 223 -10.24 47.91 -0.50
CA ASP A 223 -11.51 48.04 -1.23
C ASP A 223 -12.60 48.68 -0.37
N GLN A 224 -12.58 48.43 0.94
CA GLN A 224 -13.47 49.09 1.92
C GLN A 224 -13.19 50.60 2.02
N VAL A 225 -11.92 51.02 2.04
CA VAL A 225 -11.54 52.44 2.02
C VAL A 225 -11.80 53.11 0.66
N ILE A 226 -11.67 52.38 -0.46
CA ILE A 226 -12.03 52.89 -1.78
C ILE A 226 -13.54 53.16 -1.90
N ARG A 227 -14.40 52.46 -1.15
CA ARG A 227 -15.86 52.71 -1.13
C ARG A 227 -16.32 53.66 -0.03
N SER A 228 -15.51 53.92 0.99
CA SER A 228 -15.86 54.90 2.03
C SER A 228 -15.86 56.33 1.48
N HIS A 229 -16.53 57.25 2.16
CA HIS A 229 -16.69 58.64 1.73
C HIS A 229 -16.03 59.61 2.74
N ASP A 230 -14.97 59.14 3.41
CA ASP A 230 -14.25 59.89 4.45
C ASP A 230 -13.38 61.02 3.85
N PRO A 231 -13.22 62.17 4.53
CA PRO A 231 -12.44 63.29 4.00
C PRO A 231 -10.94 62.95 3.81
N ASP A 232 -10.37 62.08 4.66
CA ASP A 232 -8.96 61.66 4.60
C ASP A 232 -8.70 60.48 3.63
N ARG A 233 -9.73 60.03 2.90
CA ARG A 233 -9.70 58.84 2.03
C ARG A 233 -8.49 58.77 1.09
N GLU A 234 -8.18 59.83 0.35
CA GLU A 234 -7.09 59.81 -0.63
C GLU A 234 -5.71 59.59 0.03
N ALA A 235 -5.49 60.12 1.24
CA ALA A 235 -4.26 59.88 1.99
C ALA A 235 -4.16 58.42 2.45
N LEU A 236 -5.26 57.86 2.97
CA LEU A 236 -5.33 56.48 3.44
C LEU A 236 -5.16 55.46 2.30
N ILE A 237 -5.80 55.71 1.14
CA ILE A 237 -5.59 54.95 -0.10
C ILE A 237 -4.11 54.98 -0.51
N SER A 238 -3.49 56.17 -0.54
CA SER A 238 -2.08 56.31 -0.91
C SER A 238 -1.16 55.50 0.02
N GLN A 239 -1.44 55.52 1.34
CA GLN A 239 -0.68 54.77 2.33
C GLN A 239 -0.86 53.25 2.18
N GLN A 240 -2.10 52.77 2.11
CA GLN A 240 -2.41 51.33 1.98
C GLN A 240 -1.88 50.75 0.67
N LEU A 241 -2.09 51.43 -0.46
CA LEU A 241 -1.69 50.94 -1.77
C LEU A 241 -0.15 50.87 -1.91
N ARG A 242 0.59 51.84 -1.33
CA ARG A 242 2.06 51.76 -1.18
C ARG A 242 2.49 50.59 -0.28
N ALA A 243 1.79 50.34 0.83
CA ALA A 243 2.10 49.25 1.75
C ALA A 243 1.91 47.87 1.11
N ILE A 244 0.83 47.66 0.35
CA ILE A 244 0.57 46.43 -0.41
C ILE A 244 1.65 46.23 -1.48
N LEU A 245 1.99 47.28 -2.24
CA LEU A 245 3.01 47.20 -3.29
C LEU A 245 4.40 46.84 -2.71
N HIS A 246 4.82 47.45 -1.60
CA HIS A 246 6.05 47.04 -0.90
C HIS A 246 5.97 45.63 -0.30
N GLY A 247 4.81 45.21 0.19
CA GLY A 247 4.58 43.85 0.67
C GLY A 247 4.70 42.80 -0.45
N GLN A 248 4.16 43.09 -1.63
CA GLN A 248 4.28 42.26 -2.83
C GLN A 248 5.74 42.22 -3.33
N GLN A 249 6.45 43.36 -3.36
CA GLN A 249 7.88 43.40 -3.68
C GLN A 249 8.71 42.52 -2.74
N ARG A 250 8.43 42.58 -1.42
CA ARG A 250 9.08 41.72 -0.42
C ARG A 250 8.77 40.24 -0.67
N LEU A 251 7.52 39.91 -0.97
CA LEU A 251 7.09 38.53 -1.25
C LEU A 251 7.76 37.97 -2.52
N ILE A 252 7.81 38.74 -3.60
CA ILE A 252 8.50 38.35 -4.85
C ILE A 252 10.01 38.13 -4.60
N SER A 253 10.65 38.99 -3.82
CA SER A 253 12.06 38.85 -3.42
C SER A 253 12.31 37.60 -2.54
N TYR A 254 11.41 37.34 -1.59
CA TYR A 254 11.42 36.18 -0.71
C TYR A 254 11.28 34.86 -1.50
N ILE A 255 10.29 34.76 -2.38
CA ILE A 255 10.11 33.60 -3.28
C ILE A 255 11.37 33.41 -4.15
N SER A 256 11.91 34.49 -4.72
CA SER A 256 13.10 34.44 -5.57
C SER A 256 14.35 33.96 -4.81
N SER A 257 14.44 34.22 -3.51
CA SER A 257 15.54 33.80 -2.65
C SER A 257 15.42 32.32 -2.22
N ILE A 258 14.19 31.82 -2.04
CA ILE A 258 13.91 30.38 -1.88
C ILE A 258 14.26 29.63 -3.17
N GLU A 259 13.77 30.11 -4.32
CA GLU A 259 14.05 29.50 -5.62
C GLU A 259 15.56 29.45 -5.92
N TYR A 260 16.28 30.57 -5.73
CA TYR A 260 17.73 30.64 -5.94
C TYR A 260 18.51 29.60 -5.11
N SER A 261 18.10 29.39 -3.85
CA SER A 261 18.79 28.45 -2.96
C SER A 261 18.37 26.99 -3.15
N HIS A 262 17.12 26.70 -3.54
CA HIS A 262 16.58 25.33 -3.55
C HIS A 262 16.37 24.71 -4.94
N THR A 263 16.34 25.49 -6.04
CA THR A 263 15.94 24.99 -7.38
C THR A 263 16.75 23.78 -7.88
N VAL A 264 18.06 23.72 -7.58
CA VAL A 264 18.93 22.60 -7.98
C VAL A 264 18.60 21.33 -7.17
N VAL A 265 18.44 21.46 -5.84
CA VAL A 265 18.11 20.32 -4.97
C VAL A 265 16.71 19.79 -5.24
N ALA A 266 15.75 20.67 -5.54
CA ALA A 266 14.42 20.29 -6.04
C ALA A 266 14.52 19.39 -7.29
N GLY A 267 15.40 19.74 -8.23
CA GLY A 267 15.67 18.91 -9.42
C GLY A 267 16.31 17.57 -9.08
N VAL A 268 17.33 17.56 -8.21
CA VAL A 268 18.01 16.33 -7.74
C VAL A 268 17.04 15.40 -7.00
N GLU A 269 16.16 15.94 -6.17
CA GLU A 269 15.20 15.18 -5.38
C GLU A 269 14.11 14.58 -6.25
N VAL A 270 13.45 15.37 -7.12
CA VAL A 270 12.43 14.86 -8.05
C VAL A 270 12.99 13.78 -8.98
N LEU A 271 14.25 13.93 -9.43
CA LEU A 271 14.93 12.92 -10.26
C LEU A 271 15.29 11.67 -9.45
N SER A 272 15.90 11.82 -8.28
CA SER A 272 16.37 10.69 -7.46
C SER A 272 15.21 9.86 -6.92
N VAL A 273 14.16 10.50 -6.39
CA VAL A 273 12.93 9.83 -5.92
C VAL A 273 12.20 9.17 -7.09
N GLY A 274 12.15 9.82 -8.26
CA GLY A 274 11.55 9.24 -9.46
C GLY A 274 12.28 7.99 -9.96
N LEU A 275 13.62 8.01 -9.97
CA LEU A 275 14.43 6.85 -10.30
C LEU A 275 14.26 5.75 -9.26
N GLN A 276 14.27 6.05 -7.95
CA GLN A 276 14.00 5.08 -6.89
C GLN A 276 12.65 4.36 -7.07
N ILE A 277 11.58 5.07 -7.49
CA ILE A 277 10.27 4.45 -7.78
C ILE A 277 10.38 3.48 -8.97
N VAL A 278 10.93 3.91 -10.11
CA VAL A 278 11.10 3.08 -11.31
C VAL A 278 11.95 1.84 -11.02
N ILE A 279 13.03 2.02 -10.27
CA ILE A 279 13.98 0.97 -9.90
C ILE A 279 13.34 -0.03 -8.92
N THR A 280 12.57 0.44 -7.95
CA THR A 280 11.82 -0.43 -7.03
C THR A 280 10.75 -1.24 -7.77
N LEU A 281 10.04 -0.62 -8.71
CA LEU A 281 9.08 -1.30 -9.60
C LEU A 281 9.74 -2.38 -10.47
N PHE A 282 10.98 -2.15 -10.92
CA PHE A 282 11.78 -3.14 -11.65
C PHE A 282 12.13 -4.35 -10.77
N VAL A 283 12.63 -4.17 -9.54
CA VAL A 283 12.90 -5.30 -8.60
C VAL A 283 11.63 -6.11 -8.32
N MET A 284 10.53 -5.40 -8.06
CA MET A 284 9.21 -5.97 -7.79
C MET A 284 8.65 -6.85 -8.90
N GLN A 285 9.13 -6.71 -10.14
CA GLN A 285 8.77 -7.59 -11.25
C GLN A 285 9.40 -8.98 -11.09
N PHE A 286 10.69 -9.06 -10.72
CA PHE A 286 11.45 -10.32 -10.66
C PHE A 286 11.31 -11.06 -9.32
N SER A 287 11.21 -10.34 -8.21
CA SER A 287 11.26 -10.88 -6.84
C SER A 287 10.35 -10.08 -5.89
N LEU A 288 9.61 -10.74 -4.97
CA LEU A 288 8.67 -10.04 -4.07
C LEU A 288 9.44 -9.35 -2.92
N TRP A 289 9.96 -8.15 -3.20
CA TRP A 289 10.74 -7.37 -2.25
C TRP A 289 9.81 -6.58 -1.30
N ILE A 290 9.56 -7.14 -0.11
CA ILE A 290 8.63 -6.56 0.89
C ILE A 290 8.96 -5.08 1.23
N PRO A 291 10.22 -4.67 1.46
CA PRO A 291 10.56 -3.25 1.62
C PRO A 291 10.13 -2.39 0.43
N GLY A 292 10.24 -2.89 -0.80
CA GLY A 292 9.84 -2.18 -2.02
C GLY A 292 8.34 -1.81 -2.04
N LEU A 293 7.48 -2.69 -1.52
CA LEU A 293 6.04 -2.42 -1.35
C LEU A 293 5.74 -1.29 -0.36
N VAL A 294 6.63 -1.03 0.60
CA VAL A 294 6.51 0.09 1.57
C VAL A 294 7.16 1.36 1.01
N LEU A 295 8.29 1.21 0.31
CA LEU A 295 9.05 2.32 -0.27
C LEU A 295 8.30 3.03 -1.40
N ILE A 296 7.63 2.31 -2.31
CA ILE A 296 6.88 2.94 -3.42
C ILE A 296 5.81 3.94 -2.91
N PRO A 297 4.93 3.60 -1.95
CA PRO A 297 4.01 4.56 -1.34
C PRO A 297 4.72 5.74 -0.66
N VAL A 298 5.80 5.51 0.09
CA VAL A 298 6.54 6.57 0.80
C VAL A 298 7.16 7.57 -0.19
N PHE A 299 7.84 7.08 -1.22
CA PHE A 299 8.42 7.91 -2.28
C PHE A 299 7.35 8.66 -3.08
N SER A 300 6.25 7.99 -3.41
CA SER A 300 5.12 8.61 -4.12
C SER A 300 4.47 9.71 -3.28
N LEU A 301 4.33 9.50 -1.97
CA LEU A 301 3.80 10.49 -1.03
C LEU A 301 4.75 11.68 -0.85
N GLN A 302 6.07 11.46 -0.76
CA GLN A 302 7.06 12.53 -0.70
C GLN A 302 7.01 13.41 -1.96
N LEU A 303 7.01 12.79 -3.15
CA LEU A 303 6.90 13.51 -4.42
C LEU A 303 5.55 14.24 -4.57
N PHE A 304 4.46 13.63 -4.11
CA PHE A 304 3.13 14.25 -4.09
C PHE A 304 3.10 15.47 -3.16
N LEU A 305 3.58 15.37 -1.93
CA LEU A 305 3.61 16.49 -0.97
C LEU A 305 4.43 17.67 -1.50
N PHE A 306 5.59 17.38 -2.10
CA PHE A 306 6.45 18.40 -2.73
C PHE A 306 5.71 19.14 -3.87
N CYS A 307 5.07 18.39 -4.77
CA CYS A 307 4.31 18.95 -5.90
C CYS A 307 3.01 19.67 -5.48
N LEU A 308 2.33 19.16 -4.45
CA LEU A 308 1.12 19.77 -3.86
C LEU A 308 1.44 21.15 -3.29
N VAL A 309 2.52 21.25 -2.52
CA VAL A 309 2.98 22.51 -1.93
C VAL A 309 3.28 23.56 -3.01
N GLY A 310 3.89 23.17 -4.13
CA GLY A 310 4.10 24.05 -5.28
C GLY A 310 2.80 24.57 -5.90
N THR A 311 1.81 23.70 -6.14
CA THR A 311 0.48 24.10 -6.64
C THR A 311 -0.28 25.01 -5.66
N ILE A 312 -0.11 24.84 -4.35
CA ILE A 312 -0.71 25.76 -3.36
C ILE A 312 -0.16 27.19 -3.49
N ILE A 313 1.14 27.34 -3.81
CA ILE A 313 1.74 28.67 -4.08
C ILE A 313 1.15 29.25 -5.38
N GLU A 314 1.07 28.45 -6.45
CA GLU A 314 0.52 28.86 -7.75
C GLU A 314 -0.91 29.40 -7.59
N GLN A 315 -1.79 28.63 -6.94
CA GLN A 315 -3.18 29.05 -6.64
C GLN A 315 -3.30 30.25 -5.69
N LYS A 316 -2.35 30.47 -4.78
CA LYS A 316 -2.33 31.65 -3.89
C LYS A 316 -1.90 32.91 -4.65
N GLY A 317 -0.97 32.77 -5.59
CA GLY A 317 -0.58 33.85 -6.51
C GLY A 317 -1.70 34.25 -7.46
N GLU A 318 -2.38 33.27 -8.07
CA GLU A 318 -3.56 33.48 -8.92
C GLU A 318 -4.68 34.23 -8.16
N LYS A 319 -5.10 33.70 -7.01
CA LYS A 319 -6.14 34.33 -6.17
C LYS A 319 -5.78 35.74 -5.68
N PHE A 320 -4.49 36.02 -5.45
CA PHE A 320 -4.04 37.38 -5.17
C PHE A 320 -4.21 38.30 -6.39
N SER A 321 -3.89 37.82 -7.60
CA SER A 321 -4.11 38.59 -8.83
C SER A 321 -5.59 38.83 -9.13
N ASP A 322 -6.46 37.84 -8.91
CA ASP A 322 -7.91 38.00 -9.00
C ASP A 322 -8.41 39.04 -7.98
N GLY A 323 -7.86 39.02 -6.77
CA GLY A 323 -8.13 40.02 -5.73
C GLY A 323 -7.73 41.44 -6.13
N VAL A 324 -6.58 41.62 -6.79
CA VAL A 324 -6.17 42.93 -7.33
C VAL A 324 -7.09 43.37 -8.48
N TYR A 325 -7.47 42.45 -9.38
CA TYR A 325 -8.33 42.77 -10.51
C TYR A 325 -9.75 43.19 -10.10
N ASN A 326 -10.30 42.56 -9.05
CA ASN A 326 -11.65 42.83 -8.53
C ASN A 326 -11.74 44.07 -7.61
N LEU A 327 -10.65 44.81 -7.38
CA LEU A 327 -10.70 46.10 -6.67
C LEU A 327 -11.58 47.11 -7.41
N THR A 328 -12.22 48.03 -6.67
CA THR A 328 -13.09 49.08 -7.22
C THR A 328 -12.29 50.22 -7.91
N PHE A 329 -11.37 49.86 -8.81
CA PHE A 329 -10.35 50.76 -9.38
C PHE A 329 -10.93 51.94 -10.16
N ASN A 330 -12.19 51.88 -10.59
CA ASN A 330 -12.91 52.97 -11.23
C ASN A 330 -12.98 54.23 -10.35
N GLU A 331 -13.07 54.06 -9.03
CA GLU A 331 -13.22 55.14 -8.05
C GLU A 331 -11.88 55.72 -7.53
N LEU A 332 -10.74 55.20 -8.00
CA LEU A 332 -9.43 55.74 -7.66
C LEU A 332 -9.13 57.06 -8.39
N SER A 333 -8.42 57.97 -7.75
CA SER A 333 -7.90 59.18 -8.40
C SER A 333 -6.86 58.87 -9.48
N ARG A 334 -6.55 59.86 -10.33
CA ARG A 334 -5.68 59.68 -11.52
C ARG A 334 -4.26 59.22 -11.16
N GLU A 335 -3.76 59.62 -10.00
CA GLU A 335 -2.43 59.20 -9.51
C GLU A 335 -2.48 57.77 -8.97
N HIS A 336 -3.45 57.44 -8.11
CA HIS A 336 -3.61 56.09 -7.57
C HIS A 336 -3.86 55.04 -8.68
N LYS A 337 -4.55 55.40 -9.77
CA LYS A 337 -4.70 54.55 -10.96
C LYS A 337 -3.37 54.18 -11.63
N GLN A 338 -2.33 55.02 -11.56
CA GLN A 338 -1.01 54.67 -12.10
C GLN A 338 -0.30 53.64 -11.22
N ILE A 339 -0.37 53.80 -9.90
CA ILE A 339 0.26 52.86 -8.94
C ILE A 339 -0.50 51.52 -8.94
N PHE A 340 -1.84 51.55 -9.00
CA PHE A 340 -2.68 50.36 -9.20
C PHE A 340 -2.33 49.60 -10.48
N ARG A 341 -2.06 50.29 -11.59
CA ARG A 341 -1.61 49.64 -12.84
C ARG A 341 -0.30 48.87 -12.65
N LEU A 342 0.65 49.39 -11.86
CA LEU A 342 1.88 48.68 -11.51
C LEU A 342 1.61 47.47 -10.61
N LEU A 343 0.71 47.61 -9.62
CA LEU A 343 0.28 46.53 -8.75
C LEU A 343 -0.32 45.35 -9.55
N LEU A 344 -1.23 45.65 -10.48
CA LEU A 344 -1.91 44.68 -11.35
C LEU A 344 -0.94 44.00 -12.32
N LEU A 345 -0.04 44.75 -12.97
CA LEU A 345 0.98 44.16 -13.84
C LEU A 345 1.93 43.21 -13.07
N CYS A 346 2.26 43.55 -11.83
CA CYS A 346 3.05 42.67 -10.96
C CYS A 346 2.25 41.47 -10.41
N SER A 347 0.92 41.58 -10.24
CA SER A 347 0.11 40.47 -9.72
C SER A 347 -0.16 39.41 -10.79
N GLN A 348 -0.35 39.83 -12.04
CA GLN A 348 -0.61 38.95 -13.20
C GLN A 348 0.56 38.00 -13.55
N GLN A 349 1.74 38.18 -12.95
CA GLN A 349 2.89 37.29 -13.11
C GLN A 349 3.37 36.73 -11.76
N PRO A 350 2.57 35.86 -11.09
CA PRO A 350 2.95 35.29 -9.82
C PRO A 350 4.18 34.38 -9.97
N LYS A 351 5.19 34.56 -9.10
CA LYS A 351 6.37 33.69 -9.08
C LYS A 351 6.00 32.29 -8.59
N THR A 352 6.26 31.30 -9.43
CA THR A 352 6.16 29.87 -9.11
C THR A 352 7.55 29.31 -8.79
N LEU A 353 7.64 28.22 -8.03
CA LEU A 353 8.90 27.54 -7.75
C LEU A 353 9.24 26.54 -8.87
N THR A 354 10.51 26.47 -9.27
CA THR A 354 10.96 25.62 -10.38
C THR A 354 12.00 24.56 -9.95
N CYS A 355 11.90 23.36 -10.54
CA CYS A 355 12.97 22.36 -10.52
C CYS A 355 14.02 22.70 -11.58
N ALA A 356 15.26 22.95 -11.15
CA ALA A 356 16.41 23.28 -11.98
C ALA A 356 16.17 24.38 -13.03
N ARG A 357 15.23 25.31 -12.79
CA ARG A 357 14.71 26.30 -13.75
C ARG A 357 14.11 25.73 -15.05
N MET A 358 13.84 24.42 -15.12
CA MET A 358 13.30 23.74 -16.31
C MET A 358 11.79 23.52 -16.23
N THR A 359 11.28 23.10 -15.07
CA THR A 359 9.85 22.75 -14.88
C THR A 359 9.31 23.38 -13.60
N ARG A 360 8.03 23.78 -13.61
CA ARG A 360 7.34 24.23 -12.39
C ARG A 360 7.08 23.05 -11.45
N ILE A 361 7.18 23.28 -10.16
CA ILE A 361 6.79 22.34 -9.12
C ILE A 361 5.27 22.45 -8.96
N SER A 362 4.53 21.47 -9.49
CA SER A 362 3.07 21.43 -9.44
C SER A 362 2.53 20.00 -9.54
N LEU A 363 1.27 19.79 -9.19
CA LEU A 363 0.61 18.47 -9.32
C LEU A 363 0.64 17.90 -10.76
N ASN A 364 0.72 18.77 -11.78
CA ASN A 364 0.90 18.33 -13.17
C ASN A 364 2.27 17.66 -13.38
N LEU A 365 3.33 18.09 -12.69
CA LEU A 365 4.63 17.40 -12.71
C LEU A 365 4.51 16.01 -12.07
N PHE A 366 3.83 15.89 -10.93
CA PHE A 366 3.58 14.60 -10.27
C PHE A 366 2.80 13.62 -11.17
N VAL A 367 1.72 14.08 -11.82
CA VAL A 367 0.92 13.25 -12.74
C VAL A 367 1.75 12.81 -13.95
N ASN A 368 2.46 13.74 -14.60
CA ASN A 368 3.29 13.44 -15.77
C ASN A 368 4.44 12.48 -15.45
N MET A 369 5.04 12.59 -14.26
CA MET A 369 6.09 11.65 -13.80
C MET A 369 5.48 10.28 -13.48
N SER A 370 4.35 10.22 -12.77
CA SER A 370 3.65 8.98 -12.44
C SER A 370 3.21 8.19 -13.68
N GLN A 371 2.68 8.89 -14.70
CA GLN A 371 2.35 8.29 -16.00
C GLN A 371 3.59 7.71 -16.70
N LYS A 372 4.74 8.40 -16.65
CA LYS A 372 6.01 7.91 -17.20
C LYS A 372 6.52 6.68 -16.43
N PHE A 373 6.45 6.67 -15.10
CA PHE A 373 6.85 5.51 -14.29
C PHE A 373 6.00 4.28 -14.61
N TYR A 374 4.67 4.46 -14.73
CA TYR A 374 3.75 3.40 -15.17
C TYR A 374 4.05 2.93 -16.61
N SER A 375 4.32 3.85 -17.53
CA SER A 375 4.69 3.52 -18.91
C SER A 375 5.99 2.70 -18.96
N ILE A 376 7.04 3.10 -18.24
CA ILE A 376 8.30 2.35 -18.13
C ILE A 376 8.05 0.95 -17.55
N PHE A 377 7.24 0.83 -16.49
CA PHE A 377 6.87 -0.45 -15.90
C PHE A 377 6.14 -1.37 -16.89
N MET A 378 5.19 -0.83 -17.67
CA MET A 378 4.47 -1.58 -18.71
C MET A 378 5.34 -1.89 -19.93
N MET A 379 6.41 -1.13 -20.17
CA MET A 379 7.42 -1.35 -21.22
C MET A 379 8.52 -2.36 -20.83
N LEU A 380 8.38 -3.10 -19.72
CA LEU A 380 9.29 -4.17 -19.29
C LEU A 380 8.70 -5.59 -19.52
N PRO A 381 8.56 -6.07 -20.77
CA PRO A 381 8.03 -7.39 -21.08
C PRO A 381 9.06 -8.50 -20.81
N VAL A 382 9.17 -8.93 -19.55
CA VAL A 382 9.88 -10.17 -19.23
C VAL A 382 9.13 -11.34 -19.89
N LYS A 383 9.76 -12.01 -20.86
CA LYS A 383 9.22 -13.21 -21.54
C LYS A 383 9.31 -14.44 -20.64
N GLU A 384 8.59 -14.41 -19.52
CA GLU A 384 8.46 -15.54 -18.61
C GLU A 384 7.64 -16.68 -19.22
N SER A 385 8.04 -17.92 -18.92
CA SER A 385 7.17 -19.05 -19.19
C SER A 385 5.99 -19.06 -18.20
N PRO A 386 4.84 -19.65 -18.56
CA PRO A 386 3.70 -19.73 -17.65
C PRO A 386 4.00 -20.50 -16.35
N ILE A 387 4.92 -21.49 -16.39
CA ILE A 387 5.33 -22.26 -15.21
C ILE A 387 6.19 -21.42 -14.26
N ASP A 388 7.13 -20.60 -14.77
CA ASP A 388 7.95 -19.73 -13.93
C ASP A 388 7.10 -18.66 -13.24
N LYS A 389 6.19 -18.04 -14.00
CA LYS A 389 5.24 -17.07 -13.47
C LYS A 389 4.31 -17.70 -12.44
N PHE A 390 3.76 -18.89 -12.71
CA PHE A 390 2.94 -19.63 -11.74
C PHE A 390 3.72 -19.93 -10.46
N ASN A 391 4.95 -20.45 -10.57
CA ASN A 391 5.81 -20.75 -9.44
C ASN A 391 6.17 -19.49 -8.63
N ARG A 392 6.42 -18.33 -9.25
CA ARG A 392 6.68 -17.07 -8.54
C ARG A 392 5.46 -16.56 -7.76
N ILE A 393 4.27 -16.61 -8.37
CA ILE A 393 3.02 -16.21 -7.68
C ILE A 393 2.79 -17.11 -6.47
N LEU A 394 3.01 -18.42 -6.64
CA LEU A 394 2.89 -19.41 -5.59
C LEU A 394 3.97 -19.27 -4.50
N SER A 395 5.22 -18.97 -4.85
CA SER A 395 6.33 -18.90 -3.88
C SER A 395 6.14 -17.75 -2.88
N TRP A 396 5.51 -16.63 -3.26
CA TRP A 396 5.04 -15.62 -2.32
C TRP A 396 4.12 -16.24 -1.24
N GLN A 397 3.09 -17.00 -1.66
CA GLN A 397 2.10 -17.58 -0.75
C GLN A 397 2.72 -18.65 0.16
N LEU A 398 3.60 -19.49 -0.40
CA LEU A 398 4.33 -20.50 0.36
C LEU A 398 5.31 -19.86 1.36
N HIS A 399 5.99 -18.76 0.98
CA HIS A 399 6.87 -18.04 1.90
C HIS A 399 6.10 -17.45 3.09
N ILE A 400 4.91 -16.86 2.87
CA ILE A 400 4.02 -16.41 3.95
C ILE A 400 3.68 -17.59 4.88
N LEU A 401 3.33 -18.76 4.34
CA LEU A 401 3.04 -19.93 5.16
C LEU A 401 4.27 -20.51 5.88
N ARG A 402 5.48 -20.36 5.32
CA ARG A 402 6.74 -20.76 6.00
C ARG A 402 7.11 -19.82 7.13
N MET A 403 6.93 -18.50 6.97
CA MET A 403 7.06 -17.51 8.05
C MET A 403 6.07 -17.77 9.20
N LEU A 404 4.97 -18.45 8.92
CA LEU A 404 3.98 -18.94 9.90
C LEU A 404 4.20 -20.41 10.30
N GLY A 405 5.20 -21.12 9.77
CA GLY A 405 5.46 -22.53 10.06
C GLY A 405 4.40 -23.53 9.54
N LEU A 406 3.43 -23.08 8.77
CA LEU A 406 2.25 -23.83 8.31
C LEU A 406 2.31 -24.26 6.82
N ASP A 407 3.50 -24.35 6.24
CA ASP A 407 3.67 -24.85 4.86
C ASP A 407 3.41 -26.37 4.75
N ALA A 408 2.15 -26.70 4.54
CA ALA A 408 1.67 -28.06 4.26
C ALA A 408 1.65 -28.40 2.75
N PHE A 409 2.11 -27.50 1.88
CA PHE A 409 1.94 -27.59 0.42
C PHE A 409 3.24 -27.89 -0.33
N SER A 410 4.39 -27.42 0.18
CA SER A 410 5.71 -27.79 -0.35
C SER A 410 6.10 -29.21 0.08
N CYS A 411 5.86 -29.53 1.35
CA CYS A 411 6.24 -30.77 2.01
C CYS A 411 5.11 -31.26 2.92
N ARG A 412 5.20 -32.51 3.40
CA ARG A 412 4.30 -33.02 4.44
C ARG A 412 4.45 -32.17 5.70
N LEU A 413 3.37 -31.59 6.21
CA LEU A 413 3.41 -30.72 7.40
C LEU A 413 4.01 -31.46 8.62
N VAL A 414 5.11 -30.89 9.13
CA VAL A 414 5.79 -31.26 10.38
C VAL A 414 5.47 -30.20 11.44
N LEU A 415 5.32 -30.62 12.69
CA LEU A 415 5.03 -29.73 13.81
C LEU A 415 6.32 -29.06 14.31
N ASN A 416 6.78 -28.05 13.57
CA ASN A 416 7.89 -27.20 13.97
C ASN A 416 7.49 -26.35 15.21
N PRO A 417 8.44 -25.90 16.05
CA PRO A 417 8.14 -25.09 17.23
C PRO A 417 7.36 -23.80 16.89
N LEU A 418 7.63 -23.19 15.72
CA LEU A 418 6.90 -22.00 15.25
C LEU A 418 5.45 -22.32 14.82
N ALA A 419 5.18 -23.53 14.32
CA ALA A 419 3.79 -23.98 14.11
C ALA A 419 3.06 -24.17 15.44
N LEU A 420 3.75 -24.73 16.45
CA LEU A 420 3.21 -24.92 17.80
C LEU A 420 2.89 -23.59 18.49
N THR A 421 3.74 -22.56 18.36
CA THR A 421 3.43 -21.24 18.91
C THR A 421 2.20 -20.61 18.26
N ILE A 422 2.02 -20.75 16.93
CA ILE A 422 0.80 -20.26 16.27
C ILE A 422 -0.45 -21.05 16.67
N PHE A 423 -0.37 -22.38 16.85
CA PHE A 423 -1.49 -23.14 17.41
C PHE A 423 -1.83 -22.72 18.84
N LEU A 424 -0.83 -22.38 19.66
CA LEU A 424 -1.04 -21.84 21.01
C LEU A 424 -1.66 -20.45 20.97
N MET A 425 -1.20 -19.54 20.10
CA MET A 425 -1.79 -18.20 19.94
C MET A 425 -3.23 -18.26 19.40
N ALA A 426 -3.51 -19.11 18.41
CA ALA A 426 -4.85 -19.34 17.90
C ALA A 426 -5.78 -20.06 18.90
N GLY A 427 -5.22 -20.88 19.79
CA GLY A 427 -5.96 -21.50 20.89
C GLY A 427 -6.31 -20.49 21.97
N LEU A 428 -5.32 -19.71 22.43
CA LEU A 428 -5.49 -18.61 23.37
C LEU A 428 -6.54 -17.61 22.88
N PHE A 429 -6.48 -17.21 21.60
CA PHE A 429 -7.46 -16.32 20.97
C PHE A 429 -8.90 -16.84 21.11
N MET A 430 -9.14 -18.13 20.82
CA MET A 430 -10.47 -18.72 20.97
C MET A 430 -10.91 -18.81 22.43
N VAL A 431 -10.03 -19.23 23.34
CA VAL A 431 -10.32 -19.36 24.77
C VAL A 431 -10.68 -18.01 25.40
N VAL A 432 -9.92 -16.96 25.07
CA VAL A 432 -10.19 -15.58 25.52
C VAL A 432 -11.51 -15.08 24.94
N SER A 433 -11.75 -15.24 23.64
CA SER A 433 -13.00 -14.79 23.01
C SER A 433 -14.24 -15.51 23.59
N PHE A 434 -14.14 -16.80 23.92
CA PHE A 434 -15.22 -17.52 24.62
C PHE A 434 -15.40 -17.05 26.06
N TYR A 435 -14.31 -16.74 26.78
CA TYR A 435 -14.40 -16.13 28.12
C TYR A 435 -15.13 -14.79 28.08
N ASP A 436 -14.84 -13.94 27.08
CA ASP A 436 -15.49 -12.64 26.92
C ASP A 436 -17.01 -12.75 26.75
N VAL A 437 -17.47 -13.69 25.90
CA VAL A 437 -18.91 -13.95 25.72
C VAL A 437 -19.56 -14.52 26.99
N LEU A 438 -18.90 -15.47 27.67
CA LEU A 438 -19.50 -16.20 28.79
C LEU A 438 -19.43 -15.46 30.14
N VAL A 439 -18.49 -14.52 30.29
CA VAL A 439 -18.21 -13.83 31.56
C VAL A 439 -18.32 -12.32 31.42
N LEU A 440 -17.54 -11.70 30.51
CA LEU A 440 -17.39 -10.23 30.45
C LEU A 440 -18.65 -9.53 29.91
N PHE A 441 -19.23 -10.04 28.82
CA PHE A 441 -20.39 -9.46 28.14
C PHE A 441 -21.69 -10.24 28.34
N ARG A 442 -21.75 -11.14 29.33
CA ARG A 442 -22.92 -12.02 29.60
C ARG A 442 -24.27 -11.29 29.73
N GLY A 443 -24.25 -10.00 30.10
CA GLY A 443 -25.43 -9.13 30.19
C GLY A 443 -25.53 -8.04 29.10
N ASP A 444 -24.55 -7.94 28.18
CA ASP A 444 -24.53 -6.96 27.09
C ASP A 444 -24.60 -7.65 25.73
N LEU A 445 -25.71 -7.42 25.02
CA LEU A 445 -25.97 -7.95 23.70
C LEU A 445 -25.06 -7.34 22.61
N PHE A 446 -24.64 -6.07 22.77
CA PHE A 446 -23.75 -5.40 21.83
C PHE A 446 -22.35 -6.01 21.89
N GLY A 447 -21.73 -6.03 23.07
CA GLY A 447 -20.42 -6.63 23.32
C GLY A 447 -20.40 -8.13 22.99
N THR A 448 -21.44 -8.88 23.39
CA THR A 448 -21.59 -10.29 23.02
C THR A 448 -21.59 -10.48 21.50
N SER A 449 -22.37 -9.68 20.76
CA SER A 449 -22.43 -9.78 19.29
C SER A 449 -21.11 -9.37 18.64
N PHE A 450 -20.45 -8.32 19.13
CA PHE A 450 -19.15 -7.85 18.65
C PHE A 450 -18.07 -8.92 18.81
N VAL A 451 -17.95 -9.52 19.99
CA VAL A 451 -17.02 -10.65 20.23
C VAL A 451 -17.41 -11.86 19.38
N LEU A 452 -18.70 -12.19 19.27
CA LEU A 452 -19.14 -13.33 18.47
C LEU A 452 -18.78 -13.18 16.97
N THR A 453 -18.74 -11.95 16.41
CA THR A 453 -18.22 -11.74 15.05
C THR A 453 -16.73 -12.05 14.88
N THR A 454 -15.90 -11.94 15.94
CA THR A 454 -14.47 -12.29 15.88
C THR A 454 -14.24 -13.80 16.01
N ILE A 455 -15.04 -14.47 16.85
CA ILE A 455 -15.05 -15.93 17.01
C ILE A 455 -15.29 -16.63 15.66
N PHE A 456 -16.15 -16.08 14.80
CA PHE A 456 -16.40 -16.64 13.46
C PHE A 456 -15.17 -16.62 12.54
N TYR A 457 -14.34 -15.58 12.57
CA TYR A 457 -13.03 -15.63 11.88
C TYR A 457 -12.07 -16.65 12.51
N GLY A 458 -12.12 -16.80 13.84
CA GLY A 458 -11.41 -17.83 14.57
C GLY A 458 -11.77 -19.25 14.10
N PHE A 459 -13.06 -19.54 13.91
CA PHE A 459 -13.52 -20.83 13.35
C PHE A 459 -13.02 -21.07 11.92
N ILE A 460 -13.00 -20.04 11.06
CA ILE A 460 -12.44 -20.16 9.69
C ILE A 460 -10.94 -20.50 9.75
N GLY A 461 -10.18 -19.83 10.61
CA GLY A 461 -8.76 -20.13 10.85
C GLY A 461 -8.54 -21.56 11.34
N TRP A 462 -9.29 -21.98 12.35
CA TRP A 462 -9.21 -23.33 12.92
C TRP A 462 -9.62 -24.43 11.92
N ALA A 463 -10.65 -24.22 11.10
CA ALA A 463 -11.04 -25.18 10.05
C ALA A 463 -9.92 -25.35 9.00
N ARG A 464 -9.25 -24.25 8.63
CA ARG A 464 -8.11 -24.28 7.70
C ARG A 464 -6.91 -25.03 8.31
N ILE A 465 -6.56 -24.73 9.55
CA ILE A 465 -5.53 -25.41 10.35
C ILE A 465 -5.80 -26.93 10.45
N LEU A 466 -7.01 -27.32 10.88
CA LEU A 466 -7.37 -28.72 11.11
C LEU A 466 -7.40 -29.52 9.80
N GLY A 467 -7.89 -28.93 8.71
CA GLY A 467 -7.85 -29.56 7.39
C GLY A 467 -6.41 -29.72 6.84
N ALA A 468 -5.52 -28.75 7.10
CA ALA A 468 -4.11 -28.87 6.73
C ALA A 468 -3.39 -29.99 7.52
N LEU A 469 -3.69 -30.15 8.81
CA LEU A 469 -3.19 -31.25 9.63
C LEU A 469 -3.75 -32.61 9.20
N ALA A 470 -5.06 -32.71 8.99
CA ALA A 470 -5.76 -33.94 8.60
C ALA A 470 -5.33 -34.44 7.21
N TYR A 471 -5.12 -33.53 6.26
CA TYR A 471 -4.79 -33.85 4.86
C TYR A 471 -3.34 -33.54 4.47
N ARG A 472 -2.42 -33.48 5.46
CA ARG A 472 -0.98 -33.21 5.29
C ARG A 472 -0.21 -34.10 4.30
N SER A 473 -0.79 -35.21 3.84
CA SER A 473 -0.25 -36.06 2.76
C SER A 473 -0.85 -35.79 1.38
N LYS A 474 -2.05 -35.20 1.29
CA LYS A 474 -2.75 -34.87 0.04
C LYS A 474 -2.41 -33.47 -0.47
N LEU A 475 -2.08 -32.53 0.42
CA LEU A 475 -1.74 -31.16 0.03
C LEU A 475 -0.48 -31.05 -0.86
N PRO A 476 0.65 -31.75 -0.58
CA PRO A 476 1.79 -31.78 -1.50
C PRO A 476 1.46 -32.49 -2.82
N LEU A 477 0.61 -33.53 -2.78
CA LEU A 477 0.17 -34.25 -3.97
C LEU A 477 -0.67 -33.36 -4.91
N LEU A 478 -1.59 -32.54 -4.37
CA LEU A 478 -2.32 -31.53 -5.12
C LEU A 478 -1.35 -30.52 -5.76
N MET A 479 -0.33 -30.09 -5.03
CA MET A 479 0.67 -29.16 -5.54
C MET A 479 1.51 -29.77 -6.67
N GLN A 480 1.89 -31.04 -6.56
CA GLN A 480 2.56 -31.78 -7.62
C GLN A 480 1.68 -31.93 -8.86
N MET A 481 0.44 -32.42 -8.72
CA MET A 481 -0.53 -32.54 -9.82
C MET A 481 -0.74 -31.21 -10.57
N THR A 482 -0.76 -30.11 -9.82
CA THR A 482 -0.89 -28.74 -10.36
C THR A 482 0.30 -28.38 -11.24
N ARG A 483 1.55 -28.60 -10.76
CA ARG A 483 2.78 -28.38 -11.54
C ARG A 483 2.90 -29.33 -12.73
N ASP A 484 2.50 -30.59 -12.58
CA ASP A 484 2.52 -31.58 -13.66
C ASP A 484 1.64 -31.18 -14.85
N THR A 485 0.52 -30.49 -14.61
CA THR A 485 -0.30 -29.87 -15.67
C THR A 485 0.49 -28.82 -16.44
N TYR A 486 1.24 -27.96 -15.74
CA TYR A 486 2.08 -26.95 -16.38
C TYR A 486 3.23 -27.57 -17.18
N HIS A 487 4.01 -28.49 -16.61
CA HIS A 487 5.15 -29.12 -17.30
C HIS A 487 4.76 -29.91 -18.55
N ARG A 488 3.57 -30.54 -18.58
CA ARG A 488 3.07 -31.25 -19.77
C ARG A 488 2.74 -30.31 -20.93
N ALA A 489 2.16 -29.14 -20.65
CA ALA A 489 1.65 -28.20 -21.66
C ALA A 489 2.74 -27.40 -22.39
N VAL A 490 3.99 -27.37 -21.88
CA VAL A 490 5.12 -26.62 -22.49
C VAL A 490 5.41 -27.03 -23.95
N ARG A 491 5.04 -28.26 -24.34
CA ARG A 491 5.34 -28.82 -25.66
C ARG A 491 4.45 -28.33 -26.81
N ASP A 492 3.35 -27.62 -26.52
CA ASP A 492 2.42 -27.11 -27.53
C ASP A 492 2.17 -25.60 -27.33
N LYS A 493 2.34 -24.82 -28.40
CA LYS A 493 2.11 -23.37 -28.41
C LYS A 493 0.65 -23.02 -28.05
N ARG A 494 -0.33 -23.82 -28.48
CA ARG A 494 -1.75 -23.59 -28.19
C ARG A 494 -2.05 -23.80 -26.70
N GLN A 495 -1.60 -24.91 -26.11
CA GLN A 495 -1.73 -25.18 -24.67
C GLN A 495 -0.97 -24.15 -23.83
N SER A 496 0.24 -23.75 -24.24
CA SER A 496 1.01 -22.71 -23.57
C SER A 496 0.28 -21.35 -23.54
N ALA A 497 -0.46 -21.00 -24.61
CA ALA A 497 -1.29 -19.79 -24.64
C ALA A 497 -2.50 -19.86 -23.67
N ILE A 498 -3.15 -21.03 -23.54
CA ILE A 498 -4.21 -21.27 -22.54
C ILE A 498 -3.64 -21.07 -21.13
N LEU A 499 -2.49 -21.68 -20.84
CA LEU A 499 -1.76 -21.50 -19.58
C LEU A 499 -1.46 -20.03 -19.31
N ALA A 500 -0.83 -19.31 -20.24
CA ALA A 500 -0.48 -17.91 -20.09
C ALA A 500 -1.70 -17.03 -19.74
N ARG A 501 -2.84 -17.28 -20.39
CA ARG A 501 -4.13 -16.61 -20.08
C ARG A 501 -4.56 -16.87 -18.64
N TYR A 502 -4.61 -18.13 -18.20
CA TYR A 502 -5.03 -18.47 -16.84
C TYR A 502 -4.03 -18.03 -15.76
N THR A 503 -2.72 -18.10 -15.99
CA THR A 503 -1.71 -17.55 -15.07
C THR A 503 -1.81 -16.02 -14.97
N GLY A 504 -2.17 -15.34 -16.07
CA GLY A 504 -2.47 -13.91 -16.08
C GLY A 504 -3.80 -13.53 -15.41
N ILE A 505 -4.76 -14.45 -15.32
CA ILE A 505 -5.98 -14.30 -14.50
C ILE A 505 -5.63 -14.53 -13.02
N PHE A 506 -4.90 -15.62 -12.71
CA PHE A 506 -4.43 -15.96 -11.37
C PHE A 506 -3.65 -14.83 -10.71
N TRP A 507 -2.69 -14.22 -11.43
CA TRP A 507 -1.93 -13.06 -10.96
C TRP A 507 -2.83 -11.90 -10.54
N ARG A 508 -3.79 -11.52 -11.40
CA ARG A 508 -4.71 -10.40 -11.13
C ARG A 508 -5.67 -10.72 -9.97
N GLY A 509 -6.13 -11.96 -9.86
CA GLY A 509 -6.95 -12.41 -8.73
C GLY A 509 -6.20 -12.36 -7.40
N VAL A 510 -4.98 -12.92 -7.35
CA VAL A 510 -4.11 -12.89 -6.17
C VAL A 510 -3.76 -11.45 -5.76
N MET A 511 -3.41 -10.59 -6.72
CA MET A 511 -3.10 -9.18 -6.43
C MET A 511 -4.32 -8.42 -5.92
N LEU A 512 -5.49 -8.57 -6.56
CA LEU A 512 -6.73 -7.92 -6.11
C LEU A 512 -7.14 -8.38 -4.71
N TYR A 513 -7.19 -9.69 -4.47
CA TYR A 513 -7.60 -10.27 -3.20
C TYR A 513 -6.64 -9.88 -2.06
N SER A 514 -5.33 -9.98 -2.30
CA SER A 514 -4.31 -9.61 -1.31
C SER A 514 -4.29 -8.10 -1.03
N LEU A 515 -4.54 -7.25 -2.03
CA LEU A 515 -4.68 -5.80 -1.86
C LEU A 515 -5.92 -5.44 -1.02
N MET A 516 -7.07 -6.07 -1.29
CA MET A 516 -8.29 -5.84 -0.52
C MET A 516 -8.10 -6.25 0.95
N PHE A 517 -7.45 -7.37 1.23
CA PHE A 517 -7.14 -7.80 2.59
C PHE A 517 -6.09 -6.89 3.26
N LEU A 518 -5.07 -6.42 2.56
CA LEU A 518 -4.09 -5.47 3.09
C LEU A 518 -4.73 -4.12 3.44
N VAL A 519 -5.61 -3.59 2.59
CA VAL A 519 -6.38 -2.37 2.88
C VAL A 519 -7.29 -2.58 4.09
N GLY A 520 -7.96 -3.74 4.19
CA GLY A 520 -8.75 -4.12 5.36
C GLY A 520 -7.94 -4.15 6.65
N VAL A 521 -6.72 -4.73 6.62
CA VAL A 521 -5.79 -4.77 7.76
C VAL A 521 -5.31 -3.37 8.17
N VAL A 522 -5.00 -2.50 7.22
CA VAL A 522 -4.60 -1.10 7.49
C VAL A 522 -5.76 -0.32 8.10
N ILE A 523 -7.00 -0.49 7.61
CA ILE A 523 -8.17 0.18 8.17
C ILE A 523 -8.51 -0.36 9.57
N ALA A 524 -8.45 -1.67 9.79
CA ALA A 524 -8.74 -2.28 11.09
C ALA A 524 -7.73 -1.89 12.18
N SER A 525 -6.45 -1.74 11.82
CA SER A 525 -5.41 -1.29 12.74
C SER A 525 -5.41 0.23 12.96
N VAL A 526 -5.31 1.02 11.88
CA VAL A 526 -5.11 2.48 11.98
C VAL A 526 -6.43 3.23 12.24
N GLY A 527 -7.57 2.72 11.76
CA GLY A 527 -8.88 3.36 11.90
C GLY A 527 -9.29 3.67 13.34
N PRO A 528 -9.27 2.70 14.28
CA PRO A 528 -9.59 2.95 15.69
C PRO A 528 -8.65 3.96 16.36
N ALA A 529 -7.36 3.95 16.01
CA ALA A 529 -6.40 4.94 16.50
C ALA A 529 -6.68 6.36 15.97
N LEU A 530 -7.09 6.51 14.71
CA LEU A 530 -7.52 7.79 14.14
C LEU A 530 -8.84 8.29 14.78
N LEU A 531 -9.79 7.40 15.04
CA LEU A 531 -11.03 7.75 15.76
C LEU A 531 -10.77 8.16 17.22
N PHE A 532 -9.84 7.50 17.90
CA PHE A 532 -9.38 7.91 19.23
C PHE A 532 -8.74 9.31 19.19
N LEU A 533 -7.87 9.60 18.22
CA LEU A 533 -7.24 10.92 18.06
C LEU A 533 -8.23 12.02 17.66
N TYR A 534 -9.31 11.70 16.96
CA TYR A 534 -10.32 12.67 16.52
C TYR A 534 -11.42 12.93 17.55
N SER A 535 -11.88 11.89 18.27
CA SER A 535 -13.05 11.97 19.16
C SER A 535 -12.76 11.68 20.64
N GLY A 536 -11.52 11.35 21.00
CA GLY A 536 -11.13 10.97 22.37
C GLY A 536 -11.70 9.63 22.87
N LYS A 537 -12.56 8.98 22.09
CA LYS A 537 -13.21 7.71 22.44
C LYS A 537 -12.26 6.55 22.18
N LYS A 538 -11.97 5.76 23.22
CA LYS A 538 -11.26 4.48 23.10
C LYS A 538 -12.11 3.50 22.31
N ILE A 539 -11.58 2.97 21.20
CA ILE A 539 -12.24 1.97 20.36
C ILE A 539 -11.18 0.93 20.00
N LEU A 540 -11.49 -0.36 20.21
CA LEU A 540 -10.59 -1.44 19.85
C LEU A 540 -10.89 -1.97 18.42
N PRO A 541 -9.87 -2.42 17.66
CA PRO A 541 -10.03 -3.04 16.36
C PRO A 541 -11.07 -4.18 16.31
N PHE A 542 -11.09 -5.04 17.32
CA PHE A 542 -11.87 -6.28 17.37
C PHE A 542 -12.43 -6.51 18.78
N GLY A 543 -13.51 -7.30 18.88
CA GLY A 543 -14.05 -7.76 20.16
C GLY A 543 -13.29 -8.97 20.67
N VAL A 544 -12.15 -8.74 21.33
CA VAL A 544 -11.41 -9.73 22.14
C VAL A 544 -10.65 -8.96 23.23
N TYR A 545 -10.82 -9.34 24.48
CA TYR A 545 -10.34 -8.60 25.65
C TYR A 545 -9.50 -9.50 26.57
N LEU A 546 -8.35 -9.01 27.03
CA LEU A 546 -7.49 -9.76 27.94
C LEU A 546 -8.21 -9.96 29.29
N PRO A 547 -8.32 -11.20 29.80
CA PRO A 547 -8.98 -11.46 31.07
C PRO A 547 -8.24 -10.77 32.22
N PHE A 548 -8.99 -10.33 33.22
CA PHE A 548 -8.51 -9.59 34.40
C PHE A 548 -7.92 -8.18 34.11
N VAL A 549 -8.06 -7.65 32.90
CA VAL A 549 -7.61 -6.30 32.51
C VAL A 549 -8.82 -5.40 32.19
N ASP A 550 -9.07 -4.36 32.98
CA ASP A 550 -10.15 -3.40 32.70
C ASP A 550 -9.90 -2.64 31.37
N PRO A 551 -10.78 -2.77 30.36
CA PRO A 551 -10.62 -2.08 29.07
C PRO A 551 -10.78 -0.56 29.16
N ASN A 552 -11.41 -0.04 30.22
CA ASN A 552 -11.66 1.39 30.40
C ASN A 552 -10.44 2.15 30.93
N SER A 553 -9.59 1.47 31.70
CA SER A 553 -8.29 1.96 32.18
C SER A 553 -7.34 2.37 31.03
N GLY A 554 -6.38 3.25 31.31
CA GLY A 554 -5.39 3.70 30.32
C GLY A 554 -4.53 2.55 29.80
N THR A 555 -3.80 1.93 30.72
CA THR A 555 -2.91 0.79 30.48
C THR A 555 -3.66 -0.44 29.94
N GLY A 556 -4.88 -0.71 30.41
CA GLY A 556 -5.66 -1.85 29.94
C GLY A 556 -6.13 -1.71 28.50
N TYR A 557 -6.49 -0.50 28.05
CA TYR A 557 -6.75 -0.24 26.64
C TYR A 557 -5.51 -0.47 25.77
N GLU A 558 -4.34 0.02 26.20
CA GLU A 558 -3.07 -0.14 25.48
C GLU A 558 -2.65 -1.61 25.37
N LEU A 559 -2.76 -2.39 26.45
CA LEU A 559 -2.47 -3.83 26.44
C LEU A 559 -3.41 -4.61 25.52
N ASN A 560 -4.72 -4.30 25.55
CA ASN A 560 -5.71 -4.91 24.67
C ASN A 560 -5.43 -4.58 23.18
N TYR A 561 -5.12 -3.32 22.89
CA TYR A 561 -4.78 -2.87 21.54
C TYR A 561 -3.51 -3.55 21.03
N LEU A 562 -2.45 -3.67 21.85
CA LEU A 562 -1.22 -4.39 21.51
C LEU A 562 -1.47 -5.88 21.26
N TYR A 563 -2.29 -6.53 22.08
CA TYR A 563 -2.67 -7.94 21.89
C TYR A 563 -3.41 -8.14 20.56
N GLN A 564 -4.41 -7.30 20.25
CA GLN A 564 -5.15 -7.38 18.99
C GLN A 564 -4.25 -7.11 17.78
N MET A 565 -3.33 -6.14 17.87
CA MET A 565 -2.30 -5.90 16.84
C MET A 565 -1.40 -7.12 16.62
N SER A 566 -1.12 -7.92 17.66
CA SER A 566 -0.39 -9.19 17.49
C SER A 566 -1.21 -10.22 16.70
N CYS A 567 -2.52 -10.33 16.95
CA CYS A 567 -3.43 -11.23 16.22
C CYS A 567 -3.58 -10.82 14.73
N ILE A 568 -3.59 -9.51 14.46
CA ILE A 568 -3.60 -8.94 13.10
C ILE A 568 -2.30 -9.26 12.33
N LEU A 569 -1.17 -9.48 13.02
CA LEU A 569 0.11 -9.74 12.36
C LEU A 569 0.20 -11.12 11.71
N TRP A 570 -0.42 -12.15 12.29
CA TRP A 570 -0.31 -13.55 11.81
C TRP A 570 -1.59 -14.12 11.19
N THR A 571 -2.78 -13.73 11.66
CA THR A 571 -4.04 -14.35 11.21
C THR A 571 -4.39 -14.02 9.75
N PRO A 572 -4.44 -12.72 9.33
CA PRO A 572 -4.81 -12.35 7.97
C PRO A 572 -3.85 -12.86 6.88
N PRO A 573 -2.50 -12.82 7.04
CA PRO A 573 -1.59 -13.41 6.05
C PRO A 573 -1.80 -14.91 5.84
N GLY A 574 -2.02 -15.69 6.91
CA GLY A 574 -2.28 -17.13 6.81
C GLY A 574 -3.59 -17.46 6.09
N LEU A 575 -4.66 -16.73 6.39
CA LEU A 575 -5.94 -16.85 5.69
C LEU A 575 -5.81 -16.44 4.21
N THR A 576 -5.12 -15.34 3.93
CA THR A 576 -4.94 -14.82 2.56
C THR A 576 -4.13 -15.79 1.70
N ALA A 577 -3.01 -16.29 2.22
CA ALA A 577 -2.13 -17.22 1.50
C ALA A 577 -2.82 -18.58 1.23
N THR A 578 -3.57 -19.13 2.20
CA THR A 578 -4.33 -20.38 2.00
C THR A 578 -5.43 -20.21 0.94
N GLN A 579 -6.11 -19.06 0.89
CA GLN A 579 -7.12 -18.80 -0.15
C GLN A 579 -6.49 -18.62 -1.54
N ASN A 580 -5.38 -17.90 -1.64
CA ASN A 580 -4.65 -17.73 -2.90
C ASN A 580 -4.19 -19.07 -3.48
N ILE A 581 -3.76 -20.03 -2.63
CA ILE A 581 -3.42 -21.39 -3.08
C ILE A 581 -4.66 -22.18 -3.52
N TYR A 582 -5.82 -22.00 -2.85
CA TYR A 582 -7.07 -22.58 -3.32
C TYR A 582 -7.44 -22.09 -4.74
N PHE A 583 -7.35 -20.79 -5.03
CA PHE A 583 -7.58 -20.28 -6.40
C PHE A 583 -6.59 -20.86 -7.42
N ALA A 584 -5.33 -21.11 -7.03
CA ALA A 584 -4.34 -21.74 -7.88
C ALA A 584 -4.78 -23.14 -8.34
N PHE A 585 -5.39 -23.92 -7.43
CA PHE A 585 -5.96 -25.22 -7.74
C PHE A 585 -7.23 -25.11 -8.61
N ILE A 586 -8.15 -24.18 -8.32
CA ILE A 586 -9.38 -24.04 -9.12
C ILE A 586 -9.08 -23.60 -10.55
N LEU A 587 -8.18 -22.63 -10.75
CA LEU A 587 -7.78 -22.22 -12.09
C LEU A 587 -7.02 -23.34 -12.83
N ASN A 588 -6.38 -24.29 -12.13
CA ASN A 588 -5.82 -25.49 -12.75
C ASN A 588 -6.90 -26.48 -13.21
N ILE A 589 -8.06 -26.57 -12.52
CA ILE A 589 -9.23 -27.31 -13.02
C ILE A 589 -9.69 -26.69 -14.36
N CYS A 590 -9.83 -25.36 -14.43
CA CYS A 590 -10.22 -24.65 -15.65
C CYS A 590 -9.22 -24.83 -16.81
N ILE A 591 -7.90 -24.76 -16.53
CA ILE A 591 -6.84 -25.09 -17.49
C ILE A 591 -7.03 -26.51 -18.04
N GLN A 592 -7.28 -27.49 -17.17
CA GLN A 592 -7.43 -28.88 -17.60
C GLN A 592 -8.69 -29.11 -18.46
N TYR A 593 -9.81 -28.42 -18.20
CA TYR A 593 -10.97 -28.44 -19.09
C TYR A 593 -10.66 -27.86 -20.48
N ASP A 594 -9.99 -26.70 -20.56
CA ASP A 594 -9.70 -26.03 -21.83
C ASP A 594 -8.65 -26.79 -22.66
N VAL A 595 -7.67 -27.42 -22.00
CA VAL A 595 -6.72 -28.33 -22.66
C VAL A 595 -7.40 -29.61 -23.16
N LEU A 596 -8.41 -30.12 -22.44
CA LEU A 596 -9.19 -31.28 -22.89
C LEU A 596 -10.08 -30.94 -24.10
N GLN A 597 -10.71 -29.76 -24.11
CA GLN A 597 -11.43 -29.22 -25.27
C GLN A 597 -10.51 -29.09 -26.49
N LEU A 598 -9.27 -28.64 -26.31
CA LEU A 598 -8.29 -28.61 -27.39
C LEU A 598 -7.92 -30.02 -27.91
N GLN A 599 -7.73 -31.00 -27.02
CA GLN A 599 -7.46 -32.38 -27.44
C GLN A 599 -8.65 -33.01 -28.18
N LEU A 600 -9.88 -32.59 -27.89
CA LEU A 600 -11.09 -32.98 -28.60
C LEU A 600 -11.18 -32.33 -29.99
N ALA A 601 -10.77 -31.07 -30.14
CA ALA A 601 -10.65 -30.43 -31.46
C ALA A 601 -9.60 -31.13 -32.34
N ASP A 602 -8.43 -31.47 -31.79
CA ASP A 602 -7.44 -32.31 -32.48
C ASP A 602 -8.02 -33.69 -32.87
N LEU A 603 -8.85 -34.30 -32.01
CA LEU A 603 -9.49 -35.58 -32.30
C LEU A 603 -10.45 -35.45 -33.49
N ASN A 604 -11.22 -34.37 -33.58
CA ASN A 604 -12.15 -34.16 -34.69
C ASN A 604 -11.41 -34.01 -36.03
N GLN A 605 -10.31 -33.27 -36.05
CA GLN A 605 -9.44 -33.16 -37.25
C GLN A 605 -8.86 -34.51 -37.67
N LEU A 606 -8.54 -35.41 -36.73
CA LEU A 606 -8.07 -36.78 -37.02
C LEU A 606 -9.18 -37.72 -37.54
N ILE A 607 -10.46 -37.39 -37.36
CA ILE A 607 -11.58 -38.13 -37.95
C ILE A 607 -11.80 -37.65 -39.40
N GLN A 608 -11.82 -36.33 -39.61
CA GLN A 608 -12.06 -35.72 -40.93
C GLN A 608 -10.95 -35.96 -41.96
N TRP A 609 -9.71 -36.27 -41.54
CA TRP A 609 -8.60 -36.58 -42.44
C TRP A 609 -8.57 -38.05 -42.92
N SER A 610 -9.36 -38.33 -43.96
CA SER A 610 -9.51 -39.61 -44.67
C SER A 610 -8.31 -40.02 -45.55
N GLY A 611 -7.08 -39.88 -45.06
CA GLY A 611 -5.84 -40.10 -45.85
C GLY A 611 -4.68 -40.75 -45.09
N VAL A 612 -4.92 -41.39 -43.95
CA VAL A 612 -3.86 -41.90 -43.06
C VAL A 612 -3.91 -43.42 -42.93
N GLU A 613 -2.84 -44.12 -43.32
CA GLU A 613 -2.68 -45.54 -42.96
C GLU A 613 -2.79 -45.71 -41.44
N ASN A 614 -3.61 -46.66 -40.97
CA ASN A 614 -3.92 -46.86 -39.56
C ASN A 614 -4.65 -45.68 -38.87
N GLN A 615 -5.39 -44.82 -39.58
CA GLN A 615 -6.22 -43.74 -39.02
C GLN A 615 -7.02 -44.19 -37.77
N ASP A 616 -7.67 -45.34 -37.83
CA ASP A 616 -8.46 -45.90 -36.72
C ASP A 616 -7.66 -46.19 -35.44
N ASN A 617 -6.38 -46.55 -35.57
CA ASN A 617 -5.49 -46.78 -34.45
C ASN A 617 -4.95 -45.44 -33.91
N ALA A 618 -4.76 -44.43 -34.77
CA ALA A 618 -4.44 -43.06 -34.34
C ALA A 618 -5.60 -42.41 -33.57
N VAL A 619 -6.83 -42.52 -34.09
CA VAL A 619 -8.08 -42.08 -33.40
C VAL A 619 -8.23 -42.82 -32.06
N ARG A 620 -8.04 -44.14 -32.02
CA ARG A 620 -8.09 -44.92 -30.76
C ARG A 620 -7.02 -44.49 -29.76
N LYS A 621 -5.81 -44.18 -30.22
CA LYS A 621 -4.70 -43.70 -29.37
C LYS A 621 -5.04 -42.33 -28.77
N LYS A 622 -5.44 -41.36 -29.59
CA LYS A 622 -5.86 -40.01 -29.14
C LYS A 622 -7.03 -40.07 -28.17
N LEU A 623 -8.05 -40.89 -28.46
CA LEU A 623 -9.20 -41.12 -27.58
C LEU A 623 -8.80 -41.75 -26.23
N ARG A 624 -7.83 -42.68 -26.21
CA ARG A 624 -7.26 -43.23 -24.97
C ARG A 624 -6.48 -42.18 -24.17
N GLU A 625 -5.72 -41.32 -24.84
CA GLU A 625 -5.01 -40.19 -24.20
C GLU A 625 -5.99 -39.21 -23.54
N ILE A 626 -7.07 -38.85 -24.24
CA ILE A 626 -8.17 -37.99 -23.75
C ILE A 626 -8.85 -38.61 -22.52
N ILE A 627 -9.20 -39.90 -22.54
CA ILE A 627 -9.81 -40.60 -21.38
C ILE A 627 -8.84 -40.64 -20.18
N VAL A 628 -7.54 -40.86 -20.42
CA VAL A 628 -6.52 -40.80 -19.36
C VAL A 628 -6.39 -39.37 -18.81
N TYR A 629 -6.58 -38.33 -19.62
CA TYR A 629 -6.57 -36.95 -19.17
C TYR A 629 -7.83 -36.60 -18.35
N GLN A 630 -9.03 -36.92 -18.85
CA GLN A 630 -10.30 -36.74 -18.12
C GLN A 630 -10.26 -37.45 -16.76
N ARG A 631 -9.74 -38.68 -16.69
CA ARG A 631 -9.59 -39.42 -15.42
C ARG A 631 -8.62 -38.74 -14.45
N ARG A 632 -7.55 -38.08 -14.91
CA ARG A 632 -6.67 -37.26 -14.05
C ARG A 632 -7.39 -36.03 -13.51
N LEU A 633 -8.18 -35.37 -14.35
CA LEU A 633 -9.01 -34.23 -13.96
C LEU A 633 -10.04 -34.62 -12.89
N GLU A 634 -10.77 -35.72 -13.07
CA GLU A 634 -11.69 -36.25 -12.05
C GLU A 634 -10.99 -36.55 -10.72
N VAL A 635 -9.79 -37.15 -10.75
CA VAL A 635 -9.00 -37.45 -9.54
C VAL A 635 -8.52 -36.17 -8.85
N PHE A 636 -8.11 -35.15 -9.62
CA PHE A 636 -7.69 -33.85 -9.10
C PHE A 636 -8.86 -33.12 -8.41
N VAL A 637 -10.01 -32.98 -9.09
CA VAL A 637 -11.24 -32.37 -8.53
C VAL A 637 -11.69 -33.09 -7.27
N ASN A 638 -11.76 -34.43 -7.29
CA ASN A 638 -12.11 -35.27 -6.13
C ASN A 638 -11.13 -35.11 -4.96
N THR A 639 -9.85 -34.87 -5.22
CA THR A 639 -8.85 -34.65 -4.17
C THR A 639 -8.98 -33.25 -3.57
N ILE A 640 -9.31 -32.23 -4.37
CA ILE A 640 -9.64 -30.88 -3.88
C ILE A 640 -10.93 -30.93 -3.03
N GLU A 641 -12.00 -31.55 -3.54
CA GLU A 641 -13.27 -31.71 -2.80
C GLU A 641 -13.04 -32.36 -1.43
N GLN A 642 -12.28 -33.47 -1.39
CA GLN A 642 -12.00 -34.17 -0.14
C GLN A 642 -11.27 -33.32 0.90
N VAL A 643 -10.39 -32.41 0.48
CA VAL A 643 -9.63 -31.52 1.37
C VAL A 643 -10.49 -30.34 1.84
N TYR A 644 -11.14 -29.65 0.90
CA TYR A 644 -11.75 -28.34 1.15
C TYR A 644 -13.23 -28.40 1.57
N LYS A 645 -13.96 -29.51 1.34
CA LYS A 645 -15.42 -29.58 1.60
C LYS A 645 -15.87 -29.19 3.02
N MET A 646 -15.05 -29.48 4.04
CA MET A 646 -15.38 -29.15 5.44
C MET A 646 -14.98 -27.71 5.76
N GLN A 647 -13.89 -27.21 5.17
CA GLN A 647 -13.44 -25.83 5.30
C GLN A 647 -14.47 -24.88 4.68
N ALA A 648 -14.94 -25.19 3.47
CA ALA A 648 -15.99 -24.43 2.79
C ALA A 648 -17.32 -24.42 3.56
N LEU A 649 -17.72 -25.53 4.20
CA LEU A 649 -18.91 -25.55 5.06
C LEU A 649 -18.75 -24.59 6.24
N VAL A 650 -17.64 -24.67 6.98
CA VAL A 650 -17.40 -23.77 8.13
C VAL A 650 -17.31 -22.31 7.68
N GLU A 651 -16.70 -22.03 6.54
CA GLU A 651 -16.57 -20.68 6.00
C GLU A 651 -17.91 -20.08 5.56
N VAL A 652 -18.74 -20.82 4.82
CA VAL A 652 -20.09 -20.38 4.44
C VAL A 652 -20.95 -20.13 5.69
N LEU A 653 -20.96 -21.06 6.65
CA LEU A 653 -21.75 -20.89 7.88
C LEU A 653 -21.26 -19.69 8.71
N SER A 654 -19.95 -19.58 8.93
CA SER A 654 -19.36 -18.50 9.74
C SER A 654 -19.63 -17.13 9.14
N LEU A 655 -19.44 -16.96 7.83
CA LEU A 655 -19.75 -15.71 7.13
C LEU A 655 -21.25 -15.40 7.15
N THR A 656 -22.13 -16.41 7.08
CA THR A 656 -23.59 -16.23 7.16
C THR A 656 -24.01 -15.69 8.53
N PHE A 657 -23.58 -16.31 9.62
CA PHE A 657 -23.89 -15.86 10.98
C PHE A 657 -23.26 -14.49 11.28
N GLN A 658 -22.01 -14.27 10.85
CA GLN A 658 -21.32 -13.01 11.03
C GLN A 658 -22.03 -11.85 10.29
N LEU A 659 -22.53 -12.06 9.07
CA LEU A 659 -23.32 -11.06 8.35
C LEU A 659 -24.62 -10.71 9.08
N VAL A 660 -25.38 -11.71 9.54
CA VAL A 660 -26.62 -11.50 10.31
C VAL A 660 -26.36 -10.70 11.58
N LEU A 661 -25.35 -11.08 12.38
CA LEU A 661 -24.98 -10.39 13.61
C LEU A 661 -24.48 -8.96 13.34
N THR A 662 -23.67 -8.75 12.30
CA THR A 662 -23.16 -7.42 11.95
C THR A 662 -24.31 -6.48 11.55
N LEU A 663 -25.28 -6.96 10.77
CA LEU A 663 -26.47 -6.21 10.41
C LEU A 663 -27.37 -5.90 11.62
N TYR A 664 -27.57 -6.87 12.52
CA TYR A 664 -28.33 -6.67 13.75
C TYR A 664 -27.68 -5.64 14.69
N VAL A 665 -26.35 -5.70 14.87
CA VAL A 665 -25.59 -4.70 15.63
C VAL A 665 -25.72 -3.32 14.98
N MET A 666 -25.54 -3.22 13.66
CA MET A 666 -25.72 -1.96 12.92
C MET A 666 -27.13 -1.36 13.07
N ARG A 667 -28.17 -2.18 13.25
CA ARG A 667 -29.56 -1.75 13.42
C ARG A 667 -29.90 -1.30 14.86
N THR A 668 -29.15 -1.79 15.85
CA THR A 668 -29.32 -1.46 17.27
C THR A 668 -28.35 -0.38 17.76
N SER A 669 -27.21 -0.20 17.10
CA SER A 669 -26.22 0.84 17.41
C SER A 669 -25.32 1.17 16.21
N MET A 670 -25.03 2.46 16.02
CA MET A 670 -24.11 2.91 14.96
C MET A 670 -22.69 2.45 15.25
N TRP A 671 -22.26 1.37 14.60
CA TRP A 671 -20.97 0.71 14.79
C TRP A 671 -20.08 0.85 13.55
N PRO A 672 -19.17 1.85 13.47
CA PRO A 672 -18.45 2.16 12.23
C PRO A 672 -17.66 0.99 11.60
N PRO A 673 -17.02 0.08 12.35
CA PRO A 673 -16.42 -1.14 11.78
C PRO A 673 -17.41 -2.06 11.05
N GLY A 674 -18.68 -2.10 11.45
CA GLY A 674 -19.72 -2.91 10.81
C GLY A 674 -19.95 -2.54 9.34
N LEU A 675 -19.84 -1.25 9.01
CA LEU A 675 -19.90 -0.73 7.63
C LEU A 675 -18.79 -1.27 6.72
N ILE A 676 -17.67 -1.71 7.30
CA ILE A 676 -16.52 -2.28 6.58
C ILE A 676 -16.61 -3.82 6.54
N LEU A 677 -17.11 -4.44 7.62
CA LEU A 677 -17.27 -5.89 7.73
C LEU A 677 -18.36 -6.45 6.81
N ILE A 678 -19.49 -5.76 6.63
CA ILE A 678 -20.57 -6.21 5.72
C ILE A 678 -20.07 -6.41 4.27
N PRO A 679 -19.44 -5.42 3.59
CA PRO A 679 -18.92 -5.63 2.25
C PRO A 679 -17.75 -6.62 2.22
N LEU A 680 -16.88 -6.66 3.25
CA LEU A 680 -15.77 -7.62 3.32
C LEU A 680 -16.27 -9.07 3.34
N CYS A 681 -17.22 -9.41 4.23
CA CYS A 681 -17.78 -10.75 4.33
C CYS A 681 -18.61 -11.13 3.08
N THR A 682 -19.36 -10.19 2.52
CA THR A 682 -20.11 -10.39 1.27
C THR A 682 -19.18 -10.70 0.10
N VAL A 683 -18.07 -9.95 -0.03
CA VAL A 683 -17.05 -10.19 -1.06
C VAL A 683 -16.33 -11.52 -0.81
N GLN A 684 -15.98 -11.88 0.43
CA GLN A 684 -15.35 -13.16 0.72
C GLN A 684 -16.24 -14.35 0.32
N LEU A 685 -17.54 -14.30 0.65
CA LEU A 685 -18.51 -15.32 0.26
C LEU A 685 -18.68 -15.41 -1.26
N PHE A 686 -18.79 -14.26 -1.95
CA PHE A 686 -18.86 -14.19 -3.41
C PHE A 686 -17.62 -14.81 -4.07
N ILE A 687 -16.43 -14.47 -3.56
CA ILE A 687 -15.13 -14.97 -4.05
C ILE A 687 -14.94 -16.48 -3.78
N LEU A 688 -15.58 -17.05 -2.75
CA LEU A 688 -15.63 -18.50 -2.53
C LEU A 688 -16.51 -19.21 -3.57
N CYS A 689 -17.61 -18.59 -3.99
CA CYS A 689 -18.64 -19.15 -4.86
C CYS A 689 -18.34 -19.04 -6.38
N VAL A 690 -17.86 -17.88 -6.85
CA VAL A 690 -17.55 -17.64 -8.29
C VAL A 690 -16.68 -18.74 -8.94
N PRO A 691 -15.60 -19.24 -8.30
CA PRO A 691 -14.74 -20.26 -8.92
C PRO A 691 -15.47 -21.60 -9.16
N GLY A 692 -16.53 -21.90 -8.40
CA GLY A 692 -17.32 -23.11 -8.58
C GLY A 692 -18.25 -23.06 -9.80
N THR A 693 -18.98 -21.95 -9.99
CA THR A 693 -19.75 -21.73 -11.24
C THR A 693 -18.85 -21.68 -12.47
N LEU A 694 -17.58 -21.23 -12.33
CA LEU A 694 -16.61 -21.32 -13.43
C LEU A 694 -16.24 -22.78 -13.79
N ILE A 695 -16.17 -23.70 -12.81
CA ILE A 695 -16.00 -25.14 -13.08
C ILE A 695 -17.25 -25.69 -13.79
N GLU A 696 -18.44 -25.31 -13.34
CA GLU A 696 -19.72 -25.75 -13.89
C GLU A 696 -19.85 -25.39 -15.38
N ILE A 697 -19.67 -24.11 -15.74
CA ILE A 697 -19.68 -23.63 -17.14
C ILE A 697 -18.68 -24.41 -18.00
N LYS A 698 -17.48 -24.71 -17.47
CA LYS A 698 -16.45 -25.47 -18.20
C LYS A 698 -16.77 -26.96 -18.36
N ALA A 699 -17.44 -27.56 -17.39
CA ALA A 699 -17.90 -28.96 -17.46
C ALA A 699 -19.06 -29.12 -18.47
N SER A 700 -20.02 -28.19 -18.48
CA SER A 700 -21.10 -28.15 -19.46
C SER A 700 -20.55 -27.95 -20.88
N HIS A 701 -19.68 -26.96 -21.09
CA HIS A 701 -19.09 -26.70 -22.40
C HIS A 701 -18.18 -27.84 -22.91
N LEU A 702 -17.51 -28.58 -22.00
CA LEU A 702 -16.84 -29.83 -22.38
C LEU A 702 -17.83 -30.86 -22.93
N THR A 703 -19.01 -31.02 -22.32
CA THR A 703 -20.02 -31.99 -22.77
C THR A 703 -20.64 -31.59 -24.10
N GLU A 704 -20.91 -30.30 -24.33
CA GLU A 704 -21.27 -29.76 -25.65
C GLU A 704 -20.20 -30.07 -26.70
N THR A 705 -18.93 -29.80 -26.37
CA THR A 705 -17.78 -30.05 -27.26
C THR A 705 -17.64 -31.54 -27.60
N ILE A 706 -17.90 -32.45 -26.65
CA ILE A 706 -17.90 -33.89 -26.91
C ILE A 706 -19.09 -34.26 -27.80
N TYR A 707 -20.30 -33.75 -27.54
CA TYR A 707 -21.48 -34.07 -28.33
C TYR A 707 -21.35 -33.63 -29.80
N GLY A 708 -20.71 -32.49 -30.05
CA GLY A 708 -20.47 -31.92 -31.39
C GLY A 708 -19.29 -32.50 -32.19
N ILE A 709 -18.71 -33.63 -31.76
CA ILE A 709 -17.70 -34.36 -32.54
C ILE A 709 -18.36 -35.22 -33.63
N ASP A 710 -17.66 -35.45 -34.74
CA ASP A 710 -18.07 -36.33 -35.86
C ASP A 710 -17.95 -37.82 -35.49
N TRP A 711 -18.54 -38.21 -34.34
CA TRP A 711 -18.52 -39.56 -33.80
C TRP A 711 -19.22 -40.57 -34.71
N HIS A 712 -20.06 -40.09 -35.64
CA HIS A 712 -20.76 -40.90 -36.63
C HIS A 712 -19.81 -41.51 -37.68
N ASP A 713 -18.65 -40.91 -37.93
CA ASP A 713 -17.65 -41.44 -38.89
C ASP A 713 -16.64 -42.42 -38.26
N MET A 714 -16.53 -42.45 -36.94
CA MET A 714 -15.63 -43.38 -36.24
C MET A 714 -15.99 -44.87 -36.51
N HIS A 715 -15.00 -45.75 -36.64
CA HIS A 715 -15.25 -47.20 -36.63
C HIS A 715 -15.90 -47.63 -35.30
N GLN A 716 -16.86 -48.56 -35.38
CA GLN A 716 -17.63 -49.13 -34.27
C GLN A 716 -16.84 -49.49 -32.99
N LYS A 717 -15.56 -49.91 -33.09
CA LYS A 717 -14.70 -50.16 -31.92
C LYS A 717 -14.37 -48.86 -31.16
N ASN A 718 -14.17 -47.77 -31.89
CA ASN A 718 -13.87 -46.44 -31.34
C ASN A 718 -15.15 -45.76 -30.84
N LYS A 719 -16.29 -45.90 -31.55
CA LYS A 719 -17.63 -45.45 -31.09
C LYS A 719 -17.98 -45.96 -29.68
N ARG A 720 -17.76 -47.24 -29.39
CA ARG A 720 -17.99 -47.82 -28.04
C ARG A 720 -17.13 -47.19 -26.94
N ILE A 721 -15.89 -46.83 -27.26
CA ILE A 721 -14.98 -46.14 -26.31
C ILE A 721 -15.42 -44.68 -26.11
N PHE A 722 -15.90 -44.04 -27.18
CA PHE A 722 -16.41 -42.67 -27.16
C PHE A 722 -17.73 -42.53 -26.37
N GLN A 723 -18.62 -43.52 -26.43
CA GLN A 723 -19.82 -43.57 -25.59
C GLN A 723 -19.50 -43.50 -24.09
N LEU A 724 -18.40 -44.13 -23.65
CA LEU A 724 -17.93 -44.04 -22.26
C LEU A 724 -17.41 -42.63 -21.89
N LEU A 725 -16.77 -41.94 -22.85
CA LEU A 725 -16.30 -40.56 -22.67
C LEU A 725 -17.49 -39.59 -22.46
N LEU A 726 -18.49 -39.67 -23.34
CA LEU A 726 -19.72 -38.85 -23.29
C LEU A 726 -20.55 -39.12 -22.03
N HIS A 727 -20.79 -40.39 -21.69
CA HIS A 727 -21.50 -40.76 -20.45
C HIS A 727 -20.76 -40.30 -19.19
N ARG A 728 -19.41 -40.21 -19.22
CA ARG A 728 -18.64 -39.62 -18.11
C ARG A 728 -18.70 -38.10 -18.08
N SER A 729 -18.75 -37.40 -19.22
CA SER A 729 -18.84 -35.94 -19.25
C SER A 729 -20.21 -35.43 -18.80
N GLN A 730 -21.30 -36.14 -19.15
CA GLN A 730 -22.67 -35.88 -18.69
C GLN A 730 -22.85 -35.94 -17.17
N HIS A 731 -21.92 -36.60 -16.45
CA HIS A 731 -21.92 -36.69 -15.00
C HIS A 731 -20.58 -36.18 -14.42
N PRO A 732 -20.30 -34.87 -14.52
CA PRO A 732 -19.07 -34.26 -14.03
C PRO A 732 -19.07 -34.20 -12.50
N ARG A 733 -17.94 -33.81 -11.90
CA ARG A 733 -17.81 -33.61 -10.44
C ARG A 733 -17.69 -32.14 -10.12
N PHE A 734 -18.46 -31.69 -9.14
CA PHE A 734 -18.45 -30.32 -8.63
C PHE A 734 -17.88 -30.27 -7.20
N LEU A 735 -17.55 -29.06 -6.74
CA LEU A 735 -17.08 -28.83 -5.37
C LEU A 735 -18.27 -28.59 -4.45
N THR A 736 -18.23 -29.14 -3.24
CA THR A 736 -19.39 -29.15 -2.33
C THR A 736 -19.05 -28.69 -0.93
N CYS A 737 -19.98 -27.98 -0.28
CA CYS A 737 -19.97 -27.78 1.17
C CYS A 737 -20.43 -29.08 1.83
N ALA A 738 -19.48 -29.87 2.33
CA ALA A 738 -19.68 -31.18 2.98
C ALA A 738 -20.63 -32.17 2.27
N ARG A 739 -20.78 -32.09 0.93
CA ARG A 739 -21.79 -32.79 0.10
C ARG A 739 -23.26 -32.43 0.36
N MET A 740 -23.53 -31.35 1.08
CA MET A 740 -24.90 -30.85 1.32
C MET A 740 -25.36 -29.87 0.24
N ALA A 741 -24.44 -29.03 -0.26
CA ALA A 741 -24.70 -28.04 -1.31
C ALA A 741 -23.50 -27.95 -2.25
N ILE A 742 -23.75 -27.60 -3.52
CA ILE A 742 -22.70 -27.23 -4.48
C ILE A 742 -22.18 -25.83 -4.13
N ILE A 743 -20.88 -25.59 -4.31
CA ILE A 743 -20.28 -24.26 -4.16
C ILE A 743 -20.45 -23.53 -5.49
N ASP A 744 -21.43 -22.64 -5.58
CA ASP A 744 -21.76 -21.89 -6.79
C ASP A 744 -22.41 -20.53 -6.47
N LEU A 745 -22.74 -19.75 -7.50
CA LEU A 745 -23.46 -18.48 -7.34
C LEU A 745 -24.91 -18.66 -6.87
N ASN A 746 -25.55 -19.82 -7.06
CA ASN A 746 -26.88 -20.08 -6.51
C ASN A 746 -26.83 -20.24 -4.98
N LEU A 747 -25.79 -20.88 -4.43
CA LEU A 747 -25.51 -20.93 -2.99
C LEU A 747 -25.29 -19.51 -2.43
N PHE A 748 -24.50 -18.67 -3.11
CA PHE A 748 -24.32 -17.26 -2.72
C PHE A 748 -25.67 -16.52 -2.67
N LEU A 749 -26.48 -16.60 -3.73
CA LEU A 749 -27.79 -15.95 -3.77
C LEU A 749 -28.76 -16.52 -2.73
N SER A 750 -28.72 -17.82 -2.44
CA SER A 750 -29.51 -18.47 -1.39
C SER A 750 -29.13 -17.97 0.00
N VAL A 751 -27.82 -17.92 0.30
CA VAL A 751 -27.30 -17.38 1.56
C VAL A 751 -27.68 -15.91 1.72
N MET A 752 -27.45 -15.06 0.72
CA MET A 752 -27.79 -13.63 0.81
C MET A 752 -29.31 -13.41 1.00
N LYS A 753 -30.16 -14.20 0.33
CA LYS A 753 -31.62 -14.19 0.58
C LYS A 753 -31.98 -14.61 2.00
N LYS A 754 -31.27 -15.59 2.59
CA LYS A 754 -31.48 -16.00 3.99
C LYS A 754 -30.97 -14.97 4.99
N VAL A 755 -29.79 -14.37 4.78
CA VAL A 755 -29.28 -13.24 5.59
C VAL A 755 -30.29 -12.09 5.60
N TYR A 756 -30.78 -11.67 4.42
CA TYR A 756 -31.80 -10.63 4.31
C TYR A 756 -33.12 -11.03 4.99
N SER A 757 -33.61 -12.26 4.76
CA SER A 757 -34.84 -12.75 5.39
C SER A 757 -34.77 -12.80 6.92
N ILE A 758 -33.61 -13.13 7.50
CA ILE A 758 -33.40 -13.13 8.95
C ILE A 758 -33.27 -11.68 9.46
N PHE A 759 -32.57 -10.81 8.73
CA PHE A 759 -32.49 -9.38 9.08
C PHE A 759 -33.87 -8.71 9.09
N MET A 760 -34.68 -8.89 8.04
CA MET A 760 -36.04 -8.34 8.00
C MET A 760 -36.94 -8.94 9.09
N MET A 761 -36.75 -10.20 9.49
CA MET A 761 -37.45 -10.78 10.64
C MET A 761 -37.04 -10.08 11.95
N LEU A 762 -35.73 -9.86 12.16
CA LEU A 762 -35.18 -9.16 13.32
C LEU A 762 -35.48 -7.64 13.35
N GLU A 763 -35.95 -7.06 12.24
CA GLU A 763 -36.43 -5.68 12.18
C GLU A 763 -37.94 -5.55 12.47
N ASN A 764 -38.70 -6.63 12.34
CA ASN A 764 -40.13 -6.70 12.63
C ASN A 764 -40.45 -7.39 13.98
N MET A 765 -39.42 -7.56 14.84
CA MET A 765 -39.49 -8.10 16.20
C MET A 765 -39.09 -7.04 17.23
#